data_AF-A0AAW9VD19-F1
#
_entry.id   AF-A0AAW9VD19-F1
#
_cell.length_a   1.000
_cell.length_b   1.000
_cell.length_c   1.000
_cell.angle_alpha   90.00
_cell.angle_beta   90.00
_cell.angle_gamma   90.00
#
_symmetry.space_group_name_H-M   'P 1'
#
loop_
_entity.id
_entity.type
_entity.pdbx_description
1 polymer ?
#
loop_
_entity_poly.entity_id
_entity_poly.type
_entity_poly.pdbx_seq_one_letter_code
_entity_poly.pdbx_strand_id
1 'polypeptide(L)'
;MAKDKKKGFFSWLGFGRKSEEETQKPDVEHKNDVAHNAKQDEAARLEAERQHQVEEDAIKAAEDEAERQYQAEQAAITAAAEDAERQHQAHLDAMRIAAEKAEQERQAAADARIAEEKAAREVLEAQALRKIEEEAERQYQIEQAAIKAAEEAAERQHQAELEAIKDAEEKAEREYQAAEAARLAEEKAETERQEAEAARLAEEEAERQRQAELAAIKAAEEKAERERQEAEAARLAEEEAERQRQAELAAIKAAEEKAERERQEAEAARLAEEEAERQRQAELAAIKAAEEKAERERQEAEAARLAEEEAERQRQAELAAIKAAEEKAERERQEAEAARLAEEEAQRQAEEAANAQPIEQEKPKKEGFFSRLKKGLLKTRQNLGSGFLGLFKGKKIDDDLFDELEEQLLIADVGVETTRKIIDNLTHHASRKELKDAEALYGKLREEMSDILSTVDKPLVIEGKKPYVILMVGVNGVGKTTTIGKLARQYQSEGKSVMLAAGDTFRAAAVEQLQVWGERNKISVVAQHTGADPASVIYDAIQSAQAKGADVLIADTAGRLQNKAHLMEELKKIVRVMKKLDESAPHEIMLTLDASTGQNAVSQAKIFNDAVGLTGITLTKLDGTAKGGVIFSIADQFGIPIRYIGIGEGIEDLRPFKADDFIEALFAREE
;
A
#
# COMPACT_ATOMS: atom_id res chain seq x y z
N MET A 1 4.07 15.69 -76.01
CA MET A 1 4.22 14.77 -77.16
C MET A 1 3.34 15.35 -78.27
N ALA A 2 3.81 15.69 -79.48
CA ALA A 2 4.41 14.83 -80.53
C ALA A 2 3.38 13.78 -81.01
N LYS A 3 3.03 13.62 -82.30
CA LYS A 3 3.52 14.07 -83.64
C LYS A 3 2.30 14.05 -84.62
N ASP A 4 2.24 14.35 -85.94
CA ASP A 4 3.06 14.80 -87.10
C ASP A 4 2.03 15.09 -88.26
N LYS A 5 2.15 15.82 -89.39
CA LYS A 5 3.11 16.69 -90.14
C LYS A 5 2.30 17.99 -90.55
N LYS A 6 2.50 18.88 -91.55
CA LYS A 6 3.34 19.12 -92.77
C LYS A 6 2.93 18.27 -94.02
N LYS A 7 3.03 18.72 -95.30
CA LYS A 7 3.76 19.86 -95.93
C LYS A 7 3.25 20.21 -97.38
N GLY A 8 3.09 21.51 -97.73
CA GLY A 8 3.33 22.10 -99.09
C GLY A 8 2.35 21.82 -100.26
N PHE A 9 2.46 22.43 -101.47
CA PHE A 9 3.09 23.71 -101.92
C PHE A 9 2.76 24.04 -103.43
N PHE A 10 2.47 25.31 -103.77
CA PHE A 10 2.63 25.99 -105.10
C PHE A 10 1.69 25.80 -106.34
N SER A 11 1.65 26.88 -107.16
CA SER A 11 1.29 27.02 -108.62
C SER A 11 -0.17 26.86 -109.11
N TRP A 12 -0.65 27.52 -110.20
CA TRP A 12 -0.25 28.74 -110.96
C TRP A 12 -1.35 29.14 -112.01
N LEU A 13 -1.30 30.41 -112.46
CA LEU A 13 -2.08 31.19 -113.46
C LEU A 13 -3.12 30.59 -114.45
N GLY A 14 -4.04 31.47 -114.87
CA GLY A 14 -4.73 31.50 -116.18
C GLY A 14 -5.08 32.96 -116.58
N PHE A 15 -5.18 33.30 -117.87
CA PHE A 15 -5.33 34.72 -118.30
C PHE A 15 -5.85 34.97 -119.75
N GLY A 16 -6.72 35.96 -119.96
CA GLY A 16 -7.06 36.58 -121.26
C GLY A 16 -7.98 37.81 -121.06
N ARG A 17 -7.84 39.02 -121.64
CA ARG A 17 -7.37 39.55 -122.97
C ARG A 17 -8.44 39.54 -124.08
N LYS A 18 -8.60 40.58 -124.92
CA LYS A 18 -8.16 42.02 -124.92
C LYS A 18 -8.91 42.76 -126.09
N SER A 19 -8.90 44.11 -126.10
CA SER A 19 -8.76 45.01 -127.30
C SER A 19 -9.91 45.10 -128.33
N GLU A 20 -10.08 46.16 -129.15
CA GLU A 20 -9.79 47.63 -129.19
C GLU A 20 -10.47 48.21 -130.48
N GLU A 21 -10.59 49.54 -130.65
CA GLU A 21 -10.69 50.26 -131.97
C GLU A 21 -11.93 50.03 -132.91
N GLU A 22 -12.31 50.88 -133.90
CA GLU A 22 -12.20 52.35 -134.08
C GLU A 22 -13.27 52.91 -135.08
N THR A 23 -13.08 54.12 -135.65
CA THR A 23 -14.07 54.96 -136.39
C THR A 23 -14.40 54.61 -137.85
N GLN A 24 -15.52 55.17 -138.40
CA GLN A 24 -15.66 55.45 -139.85
C GLN A 24 -16.72 56.57 -140.19
N LYS A 25 -17.21 56.68 -141.45
CA LYS A 25 -17.32 57.99 -142.17
C LYS A 25 -18.51 58.16 -143.17
N PRO A 26 -18.75 59.37 -143.75
CA PRO A 26 -20.02 59.78 -144.42
C PRO A 26 -20.00 59.70 -145.96
N ASP A 27 -21.10 60.10 -146.64
CA ASP A 27 -21.18 60.78 -147.96
C ASP A 27 -22.67 61.04 -148.37
N VAL A 28 -23.05 61.67 -149.51
CA VAL A 28 -22.88 63.09 -149.96
C VAL A 28 -23.74 63.35 -151.25
N GLU A 29 -24.04 64.63 -151.60
CA GLU A 29 -24.63 65.11 -152.89
C GLU A 29 -26.13 64.80 -153.20
N HIS A 30 -26.96 65.58 -153.93
CA HIS A 30 -26.88 66.88 -154.68
C HIS A 30 -28.34 67.42 -154.93
N LYS A 31 -28.78 68.39 -155.81
CA LYS A 31 -28.28 69.29 -156.90
C LYS A 31 -29.30 70.45 -157.18
N ASN A 32 -28.86 71.53 -157.88
CA ASN A 32 -29.52 72.45 -158.88
C ASN A 32 -31.06 72.80 -158.86
N ASP A 33 -31.59 73.97 -159.32
CA ASP A 33 -31.07 75.08 -160.16
C ASP A 33 -31.81 76.46 -160.03
N VAL A 34 -31.10 77.56 -160.35
CA VAL A 34 -31.48 78.87 -160.98
C VAL A 34 -32.70 79.75 -160.55
N ALA A 35 -32.39 80.81 -159.78
CA ALA A 35 -32.63 82.28 -159.96
C ALA A 35 -34.02 82.99 -160.10
N HIS A 36 -34.04 84.20 -159.49
CA HIS A 36 -35.03 85.32 -159.58
C HIS A 36 -36.41 85.07 -158.90
N ASN A 37 -37.09 86.09 -158.32
CA ASN A 37 -36.91 87.55 -158.40
C ASN A 37 -37.15 88.22 -157.02
N ALA A 38 -36.36 89.23 -156.65
CA ALA A 38 -36.38 89.80 -155.29
C ALA A 38 -37.17 91.11 -155.18
N LYS A 39 -38.20 91.15 -154.31
CA LYS A 39 -38.73 92.38 -153.65
C LYS A 39 -39.87 92.20 -152.62
N GLN A 40 -40.12 90.99 -152.10
CA GLN A 40 -41.15 90.76 -151.06
C GLN A 40 -40.62 90.20 -149.73
N ASP A 41 -39.36 89.74 -149.68
CA ASP A 41 -38.81 88.99 -148.53
C ASP A 41 -38.47 89.85 -147.29
N GLU A 42 -38.26 91.15 -147.45
CA GLU A 42 -37.71 92.01 -146.38
C GLU A 42 -38.72 92.29 -145.26
N ALA A 43 -40.01 92.45 -145.61
CA ALA A 43 -41.08 92.59 -144.61
C ALA A 43 -41.37 91.26 -143.90
N ALA A 44 -41.39 90.15 -144.64
CA ALA A 44 -41.65 88.82 -144.08
C ALA A 44 -40.55 88.39 -143.08
N ARG A 45 -39.28 88.75 -143.34
CA ARG A 45 -38.17 88.48 -142.41
C ARG A 45 -38.32 89.24 -141.10
N LEU A 46 -38.62 90.53 -141.12
CA LEU A 46 -38.78 91.33 -139.90
C LEU A 46 -39.97 90.89 -139.03
N GLU A 47 -41.03 90.37 -139.64
CA GLU A 47 -42.17 89.80 -138.89
C GLU A 47 -41.85 88.39 -138.35
N ALA A 48 -41.15 87.56 -139.13
CA ALA A 48 -40.68 86.24 -138.70
C ALA A 48 -39.62 86.31 -137.58
N GLU A 49 -38.66 87.24 -137.64
CA GLU A 49 -37.68 87.50 -136.57
C GLU A 49 -38.39 87.90 -135.27
N ARG A 50 -39.47 88.70 -135.36
CA ARG A 50 -40.27 89.08 -134.19
C ARG A 50 -41.08 87.92 -133.61
N GLN A 51 -41.61 87.03 -134.46
CA GLN A 51 -42.28 85.82 -134.01
C GLN A 51 -41.29 84.85 -133.37
N HIS A 52 -40.13 84.61 -133.99
CA HIS A 52 -39.04 83.79 -133.45
C HIS A 52 -38.55 84.30 -132.10
N GLN A 53 -38.39 85.62 -131.92
CA GLN A 53 -37.96 86.18 -130.64
C GLN A 53 -38.99 85.94 -129.52
N VAL A 54 -40.29 86.07 -129.82
CA VAL A 54 -41.38 85.78 -128.87
C VAL A 54 -41.49 84.28 -128.60
N GLU A 55 -41.21 83.43 -129.58
CA GLU A 55 -41.21 81.97 -129.45
C GLU A 55 -39.99 81.48 -128.64
N GLU A 56 -38.80 82.06 -128.83
CA GLU A 56 -37.61 81.86 -127.99
C GLU A 56 -37.84 82.32 -126.54
N ASP A 57 -38.38 83.52 -126.33
CA ASP A 57 -38.70 84.02 -124.98
C ASP A 57 -39.76 83.14 -124.29
N ALA A 58 -40.73 82.59 -125.04
CA ALA A 58 -41.75 81.68 -124.52
C ALA A 58 -41.19 80.27 -124.21
N ILE A 59 -40.34 79.71 -125.09
CA ILE A 59 -39.62 78.45 -124.84
C ILE A 59 -38.76 78.60 -123.60
N LYS A 60 -37.97 79.68 -123.52
CA LYS A 60 -37.10 79.95 -122.38
C LYS A 60 -37.88 80.16 -121.08
N ALA A 61 -39.02 80.84 -121.12
CA ALA A 61 -39.89 80.96 -119.95
C ALA A 61 -40.44 79.59 -119.49
N ALA A 62 -40.75 78.69 -120.43
CA ALA A 62 -41.16 77.32 -120.12
C ALA A 62 -40.00 76.44 -119.61
N GLU A 63 -38.78 76.63 -120.09
CA GLU A 63 -37.56 75.99 -119.57
C GLU A 63 -37.24 76.48 -118.15
N ASP A 64 -37.26 77.79 -117.91
CA ASP A 64 -37.14 78.42 -116.59
C ASP A 64 -38.19 77.91 -115.60
N GLU A 65 -39.44 77.70 -116.05
CA GLU A 65 -40.51 77.16 -115.23
C GLU A 65 -40.35 75.65 -114.96
N ALA A 66 -39.95 74.87 -115.98
CA ALA A 66 -39.68 73.45 -115.84
C ALA A 66 -38.48 73.18 -114.92
N GLU A 67 -37.41 73.98 -114.98
CA GLU A 67 -36.28 73.86 -114.05
C GLU A 67 -36.71 74.20 -112.62
N ARG A 68 -37.54 75.24 -112.42
CA ARG A 68 -38.09 75.56 -111.08
C ARG A 68 -38.98 74.44 -110.54
N GLN A 69 -39.81 73.82 -111.39
CA GLN A 69 -40.62 72.66 -111.00
C GLN A 69 -39.74 71.46 -110.63
N TYR A 70 -38.71 71.16 -111.43
CA TYR A 70 -37.75 70.08 -111.14
C TYR A 70 -36.96 70.33 -109.85
N GLN A 71 -36.46 71.54 -109.62
CA GLN A 71 -35.75 71.88 -108.37
C GLN A 71 -36.69 71.85 -107.16
N ALA A 72 -37.96 72.24 -107.30
CA ALA A 72 -38.96 72.12 -106.24
C ALA A 72 -39.30 70.65 -105.92
N GLU A 73 -39.41 69.78 -106.94
CA GLU A 73 -39.64 68.35 -106.75
C GLU A 73 -38.43 67.66 -106.09
N GLN A 74 -37.20 67.96 -106.53
CA GLN A 74 -35.98 67.46 -105.89
C GLN A 74 -35.83 67.94 -104.44
N ALA A 75 -36.18 69.19 -104.14
CA ALA A 75 -36.21 69.71 -102.77
C ALA A 75 -37.28 68.98 -101.91
N ALA A 76 -38.45 68.69 -102.46
CA ALA A 76 -39.50 67.94 -101.77
C ALA A 76 -39.10 66.48 -101.51
N ILE A 77 -38.47 65.81 -102.49
CA ILE A 77 -37.92 64.45 -102.33
C ILE A 77 -36.83 64.43 -101.25
N THR A 78 -35.92 65.40 -101.26
CA THR A 78 -34.83 65.51 -100.27
C THR A 78 -35.40 65.73 -98.86
N ALA A 79 -36.34 66.67 -98.70
CA ALA A 79 -36.98 66.94 -97.41
C ALA A 79 -37.78 65.73 -96.89
N ALA A 80 -38.42 64.96 -97.78
CA ALA A 80 -39.12 63.72 -97.42
C ALA A 80 -38.15 62.60 -97.00
N ALA A 81 -36.98 62.50 -97.64
CA ALA A 81 -35.92 61.57 -97.24
C ALA A 81 -35.34 61.94 -95.86
N GLU A 82 -35.01 63.21 -95.63
CA GLU A 82 -34.55 63.70 -94.34
C GLU A 82 -35.58 63.50 -93.21
N ASP A 83 -36.87 63.62 -93.50
CA ASP A 83 -37.93 63.35 -92.52
C ASP A 83 -38.06 61.85 -92.23
N ALA A 84 -37.98 60.99 -93.25
CA ALA A 84 -37.96 59.55 -93.08
C ALA A 84 -36.73 59.07 -92.28
N GLU A 85 -35.54 59.63 -92.52
CA GLU A 85 -34.34 59.35 -91.72
C GLU A 85 -34.49 59.82 -90.27
N ARG A 86 -35.02 61.03 -90.03
CA ARG A 86 -35.32 61.54 -88.67
C ARG A 86 -36.35 60.67 -87.95
N GLN A 87 -37.38 60.19 -88.64
CA GLN A 87 -38.37 59.26 -88.08
C GLN A 87 -37.73 57.87 -87.78
N HIS A 88 -36.88 57.35 -88.66
CA HIS A 88 -36.19 56.09 -88.44
C HIS A 88 -35.22 56.15 -87.25
N GLN A 89 -34.41 57.20 -87.16
CA GLN A 89 -33.50 57.42 -86.04
C GLN A 89 -34.26 57.55 -84.71
N ALA A 90 -35.36 58.32 -84.69
CA ALA A 90 -36.22 58.43 -83.50
C ALA A 90 -36.84 57.08 -83.08
N HIS A 91 -37.16 56.21 -84.04
CA HIS A 91 -37.63 54.85 -83.75
C HIS A 91 -36.54 53.97 -83.14
N LEU A 92 -35.30 54.02 -83.68
CA LEU A 92 -34.16 53.28 -83.13
C LEU A 92 -33.80 53.72 -81.71
N ASP A 93 -33.76 55.03 -81.44
CA ASP A 93 -33.51 55.54 -80.09
C ASP A 93 -34.65 55.20 -79.11
N ALA A 94 -35.91 55.22 -79.56
CA ALA A 94 -37.04 54.74 -78.75
C ALA A 94 -36.93 53.23 -78.41
N MET A 95 -36.52 52.40 -79.37
CA MET A 95 -36.26 50.97 -79.13
C MET A 95 -35.09 50.75 -78.16
N ARG A 96 -34.02 51.56 -78.27
CA ARG A 96 -32.86 51.50 -77.37
C ARG A 96 -33.25 51.87 -75.93
N ILE A 97 -33.97 52.98 -75.73
CA ILE A 97 -34.46 53.41 -74.41
C ILE A 97 -35.41 52.37 -73.81
N ALA A 98 -36.27 51.74 -74.63
CA ALA A 98 -37.13 50.65 -74.18
C ALA A 98 -36.35 49.40 -73.75
N ALA A 99 -35.26 49.05 -74.45
CA ALA A 99 -34.38 47.94 -74.10
C ALA A 99 -33.58 48.20 -72.81
N GLU A 100 -32.96 49.39 -72.70
CA GLU A 100 -32.23 49.84 -71.50
C GLU A 100 -33.15 49.82 -70.26
N LYS A 101 -34.39 50.32 -70.39
CA LYS A 101 -35.40 50.29 -69.33
C LYS A 101 -35.83 48.85 -68.95
N ALA A 102 -36.06 47.99 -69.94
CA ALA A 102 -36.42 46.59 -69.69
C ALA A 102 -35.27 45.77 -69.06
N GLU A 103 -34.02 46.15 -69.29
CA GLU A 103 -32.87 45.56 -68.59
C GLU A 103 -32.78 46.03 -67.14
N GLN A 104 -32.94 47.33 -66.88
CA GLN A 104 -33.00 47.88 -65.52
C GLN A 104 -34.13 47.26 -64.69
N GLU A 105 -35.32 47.09 -65.27
CA GLU A 105 -36.46 46.43 -64.60
C GLU A 105 -36.16 44.95 -64.27
N ARG A 106 -35.41 44.24 -65.12
CA ARG A 106 -34.97 42.86 -64.85
C ARG A 106 -33.91 42.79 -63.75
N GLN A 107 -32.95 43.72 -63.73
CA GLN A 107 -31.92 43.78 -62.69
C GLN A 107 -32.57 44.08 -61.33
N ALA A 108 -33.42 45.11 -61.26
CA ALA A 108 -34.17 45.45 -60.04
C ALA A 108 -35.05 44.30 -59.53
N ALA A 109 -35.70 43.53 -60.43
CA ALA A 109 -36.47 42.35 -60.05
C ALA A 109 -35.60 41.18 -59.55
N ALA A 110 -34.38 41.02 -60.08
CA ALA A 110 -33.42 40.01 -59.60
C ALA A 110 -32.88 40.38 -58.20
N ASP A 111 -32.48 41.63 -58.00
CA ASP A 111 -31.97 42.13 -56.72
C ASP A 111 -33.05 42.08 -55.63
N ALA A 112 -34.29 42.44 -55.96
CA ALA A 112 -35.42 42.32 -55.04
C ALA A 112 -35.65 40.87 -54.58
N ARG A 113 -35.56 39.89 -55.50
CA ARG A 113 -35.70 38.46 -55.15
C ARG A 113 -34.55 37.95 -54.28
N ILE A 114 -33.33 38.41 -54.53
CA ILE A 114 -32.14 38.07 -53.70
C ILE A 114 -32.29 38.67 -52.29
N ALA A 115 -32.83 39.90 -52.18
CA ALA A 115 -33.10 40.52 -50.88
C ALA A 115 -34.20 39.78 -50.11
N GLU A 116 -35.28 39.34 -50.77
CA GLU A 116 -36.35 38.54 -50.19
C GLU A 116 -35.84 37.17 -49.70
N GLU A 117 -35.07 36.45 -50.53
CA GLU A 117 -34.47 35.15 -50.18
C GLU A 117 -33.50 35.27 -48.99
N LYS A 118 -32.71 36.35 -48.94
CA LYS A 118 -31.81 36.66 -47.81
C LYS A 118 -32.59 36.96 -46.53
N ALA A 119 -33.64 37.79 -46.59
CA ALA A 119 -34.47 38.10 -45.44
C ALA A 119 -35.22 36.87 -44.90
N ALA A 120 -35.75 36.01 -45.78
CA ALA A 120 -36.38 34.75 -45.39
C ALA A 120 -35.39 33.81 -44.66
N ARG A 121 -34.14 33.74 -45.13
CA ARG A 121 -33.08 32.97 -44.48
C ARG A 121 -32.71 33.52 -43.11
N GLU A 122 -32.54 34.83 -42.97
CA GLU A 122 -32.24 35.48 -41.67
C GLU A 122 -33.34 35.24 -40.63
N VAL A 123 -34.61 35.24 -41.04
CA VAL A 123 -35.74 34.88 -40.16
C VAL A 123 -35.69 33.42 -39.72
N LEU A 124 -35.37 32.48 -40.63
CA LEU A 124 -35.22 31.05 -40.29
C LEU A 124 -34.04 30.80 -39.34
N GLU A 125 -32.92 31.48 -39.55
CA GLU A 125 -31.71 31.37 -38.73
C GLU A 125 -31.97 31.92 -37.31
N ALA A 126 -32.65 33.06 -37.18
CA ALA A 126 -33.11 33.59 -35.90
C ALA A 126 -34.14 32.69 -35.18
N GLN A 127 -35.01 31.99 -35.91
CA GLN A 127 -35.93 31.01 -35.34
C GLN A 127 -35.23 29.73 -34.88
N ALA A 128 -34.15 29.31 -35.54
CA ALA A 128 -33.35 28.16 -35.12
C ALA A 128 -32.58 28.46 -33.82
N LEU A 129 -31.94 29.64 -33.74
CA LEU A 129 -31.21 30.07 -32.54
C LEU A 129 -32.11 30.12 -31.29
N ARG A 130 -33.30 30.72 -31.38
CA ARG A 130 -34.25 30.77 -30.25
C ARG A 130 -34.66 29.40 -29.72
N LYS A 131 -34.78 28.38 -30.59
CA LYS A 131 -35.09 27.01 -30.15
C LYS A 131 -33.93 26.38 -29.39
N ILE A 132 -32.70 26.66 -29.80
CA ILE A 132 -31.49 26.20 -29.11
C ILE A 132 -31.38 26.88 -27.73
N GLU A 133 -31.71 28.17 -27.64
CA GLU A 133 -31.80 28.90 -26.36
C GLU A 133 -32.91 28.31 -25.45
N GLU A 134 -34.13 28.10 -25.95
CA GLU A 134 -35.22 27.46 -25.19
C GLU A 134 -34.89 26.03 -24.73
N GLU A 135 -34.17 25.24 -25.52
CA GLU A 135 -33.76 23.89 -25.16
C GLU A 135 -32.61 23.88 -24.14
N ALA A 136 -31.66 24.82 -24.24
CA ALA A 136 -30.60 25.00 -23.25
C ALA A 136 -31.14 25.47 -21.89
N GLU A 137 -32.08 26.44 -21.86
CA GLU A 137 -32.75 26.85 -20.63
C GLU A 137 -33.50 25.68 -19.97
N ARG A 138 -34.19 24.83 -20.75
CA ARG A 138 -34.87 23.64 -20.22
C ARG A 138 -33.89 22.63 -19.63
N GLN A 139 -32.75 22.38 -20.28
CA GLN A 139 -31.72 21.49 -19.74
C GLN A 139 -31.15 22.02 -18.41
N TYR A 140 -30.82 23.31 -18.35
CA TYR A 140 -30.35 23.96 -17.13
C TYR A 140 -31.36 23.87 -15.98
N GLN A 141 -32.65 24.09 -16.24
CA GLN A 141 -33.70 23.96 -15.22
C GLN A 141 -33.87 22.51 -14.72
N ILE A 142 -33.69 21.51 -15.59
CA ILE A 142 -33.71 20.09 -15.21
C ILE A 142 -32.49 19.74 -14.33
N GLU A 143 -31.31 20.24 -14.68
CA GLU A 143 -30.07 20.03 -13.93
C GLU A 143 -30.14 20.67 -12.54
N GLN A 144 -30.59 21.93 -12.43
CA GLN A 144 -30.81 22.61 -11.15
C GLN A 144 -31.86 21.89 -10.28
N ALA A 145 -32.93 21.37 -10.87
CA ALA A 145 -33.93 20.58 -10.15
C ALA A 145 -33.36 19.23 -9.65
N ALA A 146 -32.47 18.60 -10.42
CA ALA A 146 -31.80 17.36 -10.02
C ALA A 146 -30.80 17.57 -8.88
N ILE A 147 -30.01 18.65 -8.93
CA ILE A 147 -29.09 19.05 -7.84
C ILE A 147 -29.87 19.25 -6.54
N LYS A 148 -30.92 20.09 -6.56
CA LYS A 148 -31.75 20.34 -5.38
C LYS A 148 -32.43 19.09 -4.82
N ALA A 149 -32.86 18.17 -5.68
CA ALA A 149 -33.43 16.89 -5.26
C ALA A 149 -32.39 15.95 -4.62
N ALA A 150 -31.11 16.03 -5.04
CA ALA A 150 -30.01 15.30 -4.41
C ALA A 150 -29.63 15.91 -3.04
N GLU A 151 -29.60 17.23 -2.92
CA GLU A 151 -29.39 17.94 -1.64
C GLU A 151 -30.47 17.57 -0.62
N GLU A 152 -31.76 17.66 -0.99
CA GLU A 152 -32.88 17.25 -0.13
C GLU A 152 -32.87 15.76 0.23
N ALA A 153 -32.24 14.90 -0.58
CA ALA A 153 -32.07 13.49 -0.27
C ALA A 153 -30.91 13.25 0.70
N ALA A 154 -29.79 13.96 0.54
CA ALA A 154 -28.63 13.90 1.42
C ALA A 154 -28.96 14.43 2.83
N GLU A 155 -29.71 15.53 2.95
CA GLU A 155 -30.18 16.03 4.25
C GLU A 155 -31.03 14.99 5.00
N ARG A 156 -31.93 14.28 4.30
CA ARG A 156 -32.77 13.23 4.90
C ARG A 156 -31.96 12.00 5.32
N GLN A 157 -30.96 11.61 4.52
CA GLN A 157 -30.04 10.53 4.89
C GLN A 157 -29.23 10.90 6.14
N HIS A 158 -28.69 12.10 6.21
CA HIS A 158 -27.93 12.57 7.36
C HIS A 158 -28.79 12.69 8.63
N GLN A 159 -30.04 13.14 8.52
CA GLN A 159 -30.97 13.16 9.66
C GLN A 159 -31.28 11.75 10.18
N ALA A 160 -31.53 10.78 9.29
CA ALA A 160 -31.76 9.38 9.68
C ALA A 160 -30.50 8.72 10.28
N GLU A 161 -29.31 9.07 9.81
CA GLU A 161 -28.03 8.62 10.36
C GLU A 161 -27.80 9.17 11.78
N LEU A 162 -28.08 10.46 12.02
CA LEU A 162 -28.02 11.08 13.35
C LEU A 162 -29.06 10.51 14.33
N GLU A 163 -30.22 10.06 13.85
CA GLU A 163 -31.23 9.39 14.67
C GLU A 163 -30.79 7.96 15.03
N ALA A 164 -30.25 7.21 14.06
CA ALA A 164 -29.70 5.88 14.28
C ALA A 164 -28.47 5.86 15.21
N ILE A 165 -27.63 6.91 15.18
CA ILE A 165 -26.51 7.06 16.12
C ILE A 165 -27.02 7.20 17.56
N LYS A 166 -28.05 8.01 17.82
CA LYS A 166 -28.62 8.18 19.16
C LYS A 166 -29.27 6.92 19.70
N ASP A 167 -30.00 6.19 18.85
CA ASP A 167 -30.57 4.88 19.22
C ASP A 167 -29.46 3.87 19.57
N ALA A 168 -28.31 3.93 18.89
CA ALA A 168 -27.15 3.10 19.18
C ALA A 168 -26.43 3.53 20.48
N GLU A 169 -26.31 4.83 20.76
CA GLU A 169 -25.76 5.40 22.00
C GLU A 169 -26.62 5.02 23.22
N GLU A 170 -27.94 5.24 23.18
CA GLU A 170 -28.85 4.81 24.25
C GLU A 170 -28.81 3.30 24.50
N LYS A 171 -28.64 2.50 23.44
CA LYS A 171 -28.51 1.05 23.54
C LYS A 171 -27.17 0.66 24.17
N ALA A 172 -26.07 1.27 23.75
CA ALA A 172 -24.74 1.01 24.29
C ALA A 172 -24.62 1.40 25.77
N GLU A 173 -25.23 2.52 26.19
CA GLU A 173 -25.27 2.92 27.59
C GLU A 173 -26.04 1.91 28.46
N ARG A 174 -27.20 1.42 27.97
CA ARG A 174 -27.98 0.37 28.66
C ARG A 174 -27.23 -0.95 28.77
N GLU A 175 -26.51 -1.35 27.71
CA GLU A 175 -25.69 -2.57 27.72
C GLU A 175 -24.45 -2.43 28.63
N TYR A 176 -23.83 -1.24 28.68
CA TYR A 176 -22.76 -0.92 29.64
C TYR A 176 -23.24 -0.99 31.10
N GLN A 177 -24.36 -0.32 31.43
CA GLN A 177 -24.91 -0.33 32.79
C GLN A 177 -25.31 -1.74 33.25
N ALA A 178 -25.83 -2.57 32.34
CA ALA A 178 -26.13 -3.98 32.60
C ALA A 178 -24.87 -4.82 32.85
N ALA A 179 -23.79 -4.59 32.09
CA ALA A 179 -22.51 -5.29 32.26
C ALA A 179 -21.79 -4.89 33.57
N GLU A 180 -21.81 -3.60 33.93
CA GLU A 180 -21.23 -3.12 35.19
C GLU A 180 -22.01 -3.66 36.41
N ALA A 181 -23.35 -3.69 36.36
CA ALA A 181 -24.17 -4.31 37.40
C ALA A 181 -23.90 -5.82 37.53
N ALA A 182 -23.65 -6.53 36.42
CA ALA A 182 -23.26 -7.93 36.44
C ALA A 182 -21.88 -8.15 37.07
N ARG A 183 -20.88 -7.34 36.71
CA ARG A 183 -19.52 -7.40 37.30
C ARG A 183 -19.55 -7.23 38.81
N LEU A 184 -20.27 -6.22 39.30
CA LEU A 184 -20.41 -5.95 40.75
C LEU A 184 -21.14 -7.07 41.50
N ALA A 185 -22.09 -7.76 40.84
CA ALA A 185 -22.76 -8.93 41.42
C ALA A 185 -21.83 -10.16 41.48
N GLU A 186 -20.98 -10.36 40.48
CA GLU A 186 -19.99 -11.45 40.44
C GLU A 186 -18.85 -11.23 41.45
N GLU A 187 -18.28 -10.02 41.52
CA GLU A 187 -17.26 -9.61 42.49
C GLU A 187 -17.74 -9.82 43.94
N LYS A 188 -18.99 -9.45 44.23
CA LYS A 188 -19.62 -9.69 45.54
C LYS A 188 -19.83 -11.18 45.82
N ALA A 189 -20.27 -11.95 44.84
CA ALA A 189 -20.46 -13.40 44.97
C ALA A 189 -19.13 -14.17 45.10
N GLU A 190 -18.04 -13.66 44.53
CA GLU A 190 -16.71 -14.21 44.77
C GLU A 190 -16.20 -13.87 46.18
N THR A 191 -16.37 -12.62 46.62
CA THR A 191 -16.02 -12.19 47.98
C THR A 191 -16.74 -13.05 49.04
N GLU A 192 -18.06 -13.27 48.89
CA GLU A 192 -18.84 -14.13 49.79
C GLU A 192 -18.37 -15.60 49.79
N ARG A 193 -17.81 -16.10 48.67
CA ARG A 193 -17.20 -17.45 48.61
C ARG A 193 -15.85 -17.48 49.31
N GLN A 194 -15.01 -16.47 49.11
CA GLN A 194 -13.69 -16.37 49.75
C GLN A 194 -13.83 -16.26 51.28
N GLU A 195 -14.78 -15.46 51.77
CA GLU A 195 -15.11 -15.38 53.21
C GLU A 195 -15.61 -16.73 53.76
N ALA A 196 -16.50 -17.42 53.04
CA ALA A 196 -17.02 -18.74 53.45
C ALA A 196 -15.93 -19.84 53.46
N GLU A 197 -15.00 -19.82 52.51
CA GLU A 197 -13.87 -20.75 52.46
C GLU A 197 -12.84 -20.45 53.56
N ALA A 198 -12.53 -19.18 53.81
CA ALA A 198 -11.66 -18.77 54.92
C ALA A 198 -12.25 -19.17 56.28
N ALA A 199 -13.57 -19.00 56.48
CA ALA A 199 -14.25 -19.45 57.69
C ALA A 199 -14.18 -20.98 57.88
N ARG A 200 -14.39 -21.75 56.81
CA ARG A 200 -14.28 -23.23 56.83
C ARG A 200 -12.86 -23.69 57.19
N LEU A 201 -11.83 -23.05 56.63
CA LEU A 201 -10.43 -23.36 56.91
C LEU A 201 -10.05 -23.02 58.36
N ALA A 202 -10.52 -21.88 58.88
CA ALA A 202 -10.31 -21.49 60.27
C ALA A 202 -11.01 -22.44 61.27
N GLU A 203 -12.21 -22.95 60.93
CA GLU A 203 -12.89 -23.96 61.74
C GLU A 203 -12.14 -25.30 61.76
N GLU A 204 -11.65 -25.77 60.60
CA GLU A 204 -10.84 -26.99 60.52
C GLU A 204 -9.52 -26.85 61.29
N GLU A 205 -8.83 -25.72 61.20
CA GLU A 205 -7.61 -25.48 61.98
C GLU A 205 -7.91 -25.44 63.49
N ALA A 206 -8.98 -24.76 63.91
CA ALA A 206 -9.40 -24.72 65.31
C ALA A 206 -9.83 -26.11 65.83
N GLU A 207 -10.35 -27.01 64.99
CA GLU A 207 -10.58 -28.40 65.38
C GLU A 207 -9.25 -29.18 65.52
N ARG A 208 -8.34 -29.08 64.54
CA ARG A 208 -7.01 -29.72 64.59
C ARG A 208 -6.22 -29.29 65.84
N GLN A 209 -6.26 -28.00 66.20
CA GLN A 209 -5.61 -27.47 67.41
C GLN A 209 -6.22 -28.11 68.68
N ARG A 210 -7.56 -28.20 68.79
CA ARG A 210 -8.24 -28.86 69.91
C ARG A 210 -7.93 -30.37 69.99
N GLN A 211 -7.83 -31.06 68.85
CA GLN A 211 -7.43 -32.47 68.82
C GLN A 211 -5.97 -32.66 69.27
N ALA A 212 -5.06 -31.76 68.88
CA ALA A 212 -3.66 -31.77 69.32
C ALA A 212 -3.50 -31.48 70.82
N GLU A 213 -4.27 -30.53 71.37
CA GLU A 213 -4.29 -30.24 72.81
C GLU A 213 -4.78 -31.44 73.63
N LEU A 214 -5.89 -32.07 73.22
CA LEU A 214 -6.40 -33.30 73.86
C LEU A 214 -5.38 -34.47 73.79
N ALA A 215 -4.68 -34.62 72.67
CA ALA A 215 -3.62 -35.61 72.54
C ALA A 215 -2.41 -35.32 73.46
N ALA A 216 -2.02 -34.04 73.60
CA ALA A 216 -0.95 -33.61 74.49
C ALA A 216 -1.30 -33.82 75.97
N ILE A 217 -2.54 -33.50 76.39
CA ILE A 217 -3.05 -33.78 77.74
C ILE A 217 -2.99 -35.28 78.03
N LYS A 218 -3.53 -36.13 77.14
CA LYS A 218 -3.51 -37.59 77.32
C LYS A 218 -2.09 -38.16 77.38
N ALA A 219 -1.17 -37.66 76.56
CA ALA A 219 0.24 -38.06 76.60
C ALA A 219 0.93 -37.64 77.91
N ALA A 220 0.57 -36.49 78.49
CA ALA A 220 1.06 -36.05 79.79
C ALA A 220 0.49 -36.90 80.94
N GLU A 221 -0.78 -37.29 80.87
CA GLU A 221 -1.40 -38.23 81.83
C GLU A 221 -0.74 -39.62 81.78
N GLU A 222 -0.59 -40.20 80.58
CA GLU A 222 0.10 -41.50 80.41
C GLU A 222 1.57 -41.46 80.88
N LYS A 223 2.27 -40.32 80.71
CA LYS A 223 3.63 -40.12 81.23
C LYS A 223 3.65 -40.04 82.76
N ALA A 224 2.75 -39.25 83.35
CA ALA A 224 2.64 -39.10 84.80
C ALA A 224 2.20 -40.40 85.49
N GLU A 225 1.43 -41.26 84.82
CA GLU A 225 1.10 -42.59 85.33
C GLU A 225 2.31 -43.52 85.34
N ARG A 226 3.11 -43.55 84.25
CA ARG A 226 4.36 -44.32 84.20
C ARG A 226 5.36 -43.87 85.27
N GLU A 227 5.56 -42.56 85.44
CA GLU A 227 6.45 -42.02 86.48
C GLU A 227 6.01 -42.42 87.91
N ARG A 228 4.69 -42.54 88.15
CA ARG A 228 4.16 -43.08 89.42
C ARG A 228 4.41 -44.57 89.57
N GLN A 229 4.20 -45.36 88.51
CA GLN A 229 4.44 -46.81 88.52
C GLN A 229 5.93 -47.13 88.73
N GLU A 230 6.83 -46.38 88.09
CA GLU A 230 8.29 -46.48 88.28
C GLU A 230 8.71 -46.07 89.69
N ALA A 231 8.16 -44.98 90.25
CA ALA A 231 8.44 -44.56 91.62
C ALA A 231 7.91 -45.55 92.68
N GLU A 232 6.74 -46.17 92.45
CA GLU A 232 6.21 -47.20 93.34
C GLU A 232 7.01 -48.51 93.25
N ALA A 233 7.42 -48.92 92.05
CA ALA A 233 8.32 -50.06 91.86
C ALA A 233 9.69 -49.84 92.54
N ALA A 234 10.26 -48.62 92.43
CA ALA A 234 11.50 -48.25 93.10
C ALA A 234 11.36 -48.29 94.63
N ARG A 235 10.26 -47.77 95.19
CA ARG A 235 9.96 -47.83 96.63
C ARG A 235 9.83 -49.26 97.14
N LEU A 236 9.17 -50.14 96.38
CA LEU A 236 9.03 -51.56 96.72
C LEU A 236 10.37 -52.30 96.67
N ALA A 237 11.21 -52.01 95.66
CA ALA A 237 12.56 -52.56 95.57
C ALA A 237 13.48 -52.06 96.69
N GLU A 238 13.33 -50.82 97.14
CA GLU A 238 14.07 -50.28 98.29
C GLU A 238 13.61 -50.95 99.60
N GLU A 239 12.31 -51.15 99.81
CA GLU A 239 11.79 -51.86 100.99
C GLU A 239 12.24 -53.33 101.01
N GLU A 240 12.27 -54.00 99.85
CA GLU A 240 12.80 -55.37 99.74
C GLU A 240 14.31 -55.41 100.01
N ALA A 241 15.08 -54.46 99.45
CA ALA A 241 16.51 -54.34 99.72
C ALA A 241 16.81 -54.02 101.19
N GLU A 242 15.98 -53.23 101.87
CA GLU A 242 16.12 -52.97 103.30
C GLU A 242 15.78 -54.22 104.14
N ARG A 243 14.74 -54.99 103.78
CA ARG A 243 14.47 -56.30 104.39
C ARG A 243 15.62 -57.29 104.19
N GLN A 244 16.24 -57.30 103.01
CA GLN A 244 17.43 -58.12 102.75
C GLN A 244 18.62 -57.68 103.62
N ARG A 245 18.91 -56.38 103.74
CA ARG A 245 19.94 -55.86 104.67
C ARG A 245 19.63 -56.16 106.14
N GLN A 246 18.37 -56.12 106.56
CA GLN A 246 17.98 -56.48 107.93
C GLN A 246 18.13 -57.99 108.19
N ALA A 247 17.80 -58.85 107.22
CA ALA A 247 18.05 -60.28 107.28
C ALA A 247 19.56 -60.61 107.29
N GLU A 248 20.36 -59.88 106.50
CA GLU A 248 21.82 -59.98 106.47
C GLU A 248 22.43 -59.53 107.81
N LEU A 249 21.99 -58.40 108.38
CA LEU A 249 22.42 -57.94 109.71
C LEU A 249 22.01 -58.91 110.84
N ALA A 250 20.85 -59.57 110.72
CA ALA A 250 20.44 -60.61 111.65
C ALA A 250 21.29 -61.88 111.49
N ALA A 251 21.63 -62.26 110.26
CA ALA A 251 22.54 -63.37 109.97
C ALA A 251 23.98 -63.07 110.45
N ILE A 252 24.45 -61.83 110.29
CA ILE A 252 25.73 -61.35 110.83
C ILE A 252 25.73 -61.46 112.36
N LYS A 253 24.69 -60.98 113.06
CA LYS A 253 24.61 -61.14 114.52
C LYS A 253 24.56 -62.59 114.98
N ALA A 254 23.80 -63.45 114.29
CA ALA A 254 23.77 -64.88 114.58
C ALA A 254 25.13 -65.55 114.29
N ALA A 255 25.86 -65.07 113.28
CA ALA A 255 27.23 -65.48 113.00
C ALA A 255 28.23 -64.93 114.01
N GLU A 256 28.01 -63.73 114.58
CA GLU A 256 28.85 -63.15 115.64
C GLU A 256 28.67 -63.89 116.98
N GLU A 257 27.44 -64.19 117.41
CA GLU A 257 27.19 -65.01 118.61
C GLU A 257 27.75 -66.44 118.48
N LYS A 258 27.71 -66.99 117.25
CA LYS A 258 28.35 -68.27 116.93
C LYS A 258 29.88 -68.14 116.91
N ALA A 259 30.42 -67.09 116.29
CA ALA A 259 31.86 -66.83 116.22
C ALA A 259 32.46 -66.43 117.56
N GLU A 260 31.70 -65.90 118.51
CA GLU A 260 32.18 -65.64 119.88
C GLU A 260 32.38 -66.95 120.65
N ARG A 261 31.47 -67.92 120.48
CA ARG A 261 31.66 -69.29 120.99
C ARG A 261 32.84 -69.99 120.31
N GLU A 262 32.91 -69.92 118.98
CA GLU A 262 34.02 -70.50 118.21
C GLU A 262 35.36 -69.78 118.49
N ARG A 263 35.36 -68.50 118.88
CA ARG A 263 36.57 -67.78 119.36
C ARG A 263 37.05 -68.26 120.72
N GLN A 264 36.15 -68.63 121.64
CA GLN A 264 36.53 -69.21 122.93
C GLN A 264 37.17 -70.61 122.77
N GLU A 265 36.76 -71.37 121.75
CA GLU A 265 37.41 -72.64 121.38
C GLU A 265 38.70 -72.40 120.55
N ALA A 266 38.71 -71.44 119.64
CA ALA A 266 39.85 -71.13 118.78
C ALA A 266 40.99 -70.38 119.47
N GLU A 267 40.76 -69.67 120.58
CA GLU A 267 41.85 -69.06 121.36
C GLU A 267 42.77 -70.12 121.99
N ALA A 268 42.25 -71.33 122.25
CA ALA A 268 43.07 -72.49 122.63
C ALA A 268 43.87 -73.09 121.45
N ALA A 269 43.44 -72.86 120.20
CA ALA A 269 44.12 -73.32 118.99
C ALA A 269 45.12 -72.28 118.43
N ARG A 270 44.88 -70.99 118.62
CA ARG A 270 45.67 -69.88 118.05
C ARG A 270 47.14 -69.88 118.46
N LEU A 271 47.49 -70.53 119.57
CA LEU A 271 48.88 -70.76 120.02
C LEU A 271 49.66 -71.77 119.15
N ALA A 272 49.01 -72.49 118.22
CA ALA A 272 49.62 -73.53 117.40
C ALA A 272 49.76 -73.18 115.89
N GLU A 273 49.17 -72.07 115.42
CA GLU A 273 49.11 -71.74 113.99
C GLU A 273 49.96 -70.53 113.58
N GLU A 274 50.37 -69.67 114.53
CA GLU A 274 51.21 -68.48 114.30
C GLU A 274 52.59 -68.80 113.68
N GLU A 275 53.03 -70.06 113.76
CA GLU A 275 54.28 -70.56 113.18
C GLU A 275 54.21 -70.81 111.65
N ALA A 276 53.01 -71.01 111.09
CA ALA A 276 52.85 -71.54 109.73
C ALA A 276 52.77 -70.49 108.61
N GLU A 277 52.06 -69.37 108.81
CA GLU A 277 51.70 -68.48 107.68
C GLU A 277 52.79 -67.55 107.17
N ARG A 278 53.88 -67.33 107.94
CA ARG A 278 54.99 -66.45 107.54
C ARG A 278 55.67 -66.83 106.22
N GLN A 279 55.45 -68.04 105.71
CA GLN A 279 56.10 -68.53 104.49
C GLN A 279 55.38 -68.20 103.18
N ARG A 280 54.06 -67.86 103.18
CA ARG A 280 53.27 -67.76 101.94
C ARG A 280 53.21 -66.36 101.31
N GLN A 281 53.54 -65.30 102.04
CA GLN A 281 53.36 -63.92 101.57
C GLN A 281 54.48 -63.42 100.62
N ALA A 282 55.52 -64.22 100.36
CA ALA A 282 56.68 -63.80 99.56
C ALA A 282 56.50 -63.93 98.03
N GLU A 283 55.55 -64.74 97.56
CA GLU A 283 55.53 -65.22 96.16
C GLU A 283 54.66 -64.37 95.22
N LEU A 284 53.58 -63.76 95.73
CA LEU A 284 52.57 -63.07 94.91
C LEU A 284 52.98 -61.67 94.38
N ALA A 285 54.14 -61.14 94.79
CA ALA A 285 54.58 -59.78 94.45
C ALA A 285 55.15 -59.62 93.02
N ALA A 286 55.45 -60.72 92.31
CA ALA A 286 56.31 -60.69 91.12
C ALA A 286 55.58 -60.49 89.76
N ILE A 287 54.27 -60.72 89.68
CA ILE A 287 53.60 -60.95 88.38
C ILE A 287 52.89 -59.70 87.81
N LYS A 288 52.36 -58.80 88.65
CA LYS A 288 51.46 -57.70 88.21
C LYS A 288 52.14 -56.49 87.52
N ALA A 289 53.42 -56.56 87.18
CA ALA A 289 54.20 -55.40 86.73
C ALA A 289 54.43 -55.28 85.21
N ALA A 290 53.91 -56.20 84.39
CA ALA A 290 54.42 -56.43 83.03
C ALA A 290 53.55 -55.94 81.86
N GLU A 291 52.22 -56.01 81.92
CA GLU A 291 51.41 -56.07 80.68
C GLU A 291 50.62 -54.80 80.32
N GLU A 292 49.85 -54.20 81.22
CA GLU A 292 48.80 -53.21 80.86
C GLU A 292 49.31 -51.80 80.42
N LYS A 293 50.63 -51.60 80.28
CA LYS A 293 51.24 -50.31 79.88
C LYS A 293 51.29 -50.09 78.35
N ALA A 294 51.07 -51.12 77.54
CA ALA A 294 51.53 -51.09 76.14
C ALA A 294 50.56 -50.48 75.10
N GLU A 295 49.24 -50.59 75.29
CA GLU A 295 48.33 -50.67 74.13
C GLU A 295 47.25 -49.58 74.01
N ARG A 296 46.69 -49.06 75.12
CA ARG A 296 45.52 -48.16 75.06
C ARG A 296 45.81 -46.73 74.57
N GLU A 297 46.98 -46.16 74.87
CA GLU A 297 47.28 -44.74 74.61
C GLU A 297 47.42 -44.36 73.12
N ARG A 298 47.37 -45.32 72.18
CA ARG A 298 47.61 -45.07 70.75
C ARG A 298 46.37 -44.92 69.87
N GLN A 299 45.19 -45.32 70.33
CA GLN A 299 44.00 -45.44 69.46
C GLN A 299 43.09 -44.20 69.46
N GLU A 300 43.15 -43.35 70.50
CA GLU A 300 42.18 -42.25 70.68
C GLU A 300 42.56 -40.94 69.95
N ALA A 301 43.83 -40.78 69.55
CA ALA A 301 44.35 -39.50 69.04
C ALA A 301 44.06 -39.22 67.55
N GLU A 302 43.78 -40.25 66.73
CA GLU A 302 43.67 -40.10 65.27
C GLU A 302 42.24 -39.78 64.78
N ALA A 303 41.21 -40.25 65.50
CA ALA A 303 39.82 -40.11 65.09
C ALA A 303 39.27 -38.68 65.15
N ALA A 304 39.83 -37.82 66.01
CA ALA A 304 39.29 -36.48 66.26
C ALA A 304 39.48 -35.49 65.09
N ARG A 305 40.51 -35.70 64.24
CA ARG A 305 41.00 -34.66 63.31
C ARG A 305 40.35 -34.64 61.91
N LEU A 306 39.29 -35.44 61.70
CA LEU A 306 38.59 -35.54 60.41
C LEU A 306 37.14 -35.02 60.45
N ALA A 307 36.56 -34.81 61.63
CA ALA A 307 35.16 -34.38 61.78
C ALA A 307 34.95 -32.85 61.68
N GLU A 308 36.02 -32.06 61.81
CA GLU A 308 35.94 -30.59 61.88
C GLU A 308 35.87 -29.94 60.48
N GLU A 309 36.55 -30.52 59.49
CA GLU A 309 36.70 -29.97 58.12
C GLU A 309 35.41 -30.03 57.29
N GLU A 310 34.49 -30.96 57.60
CA GLU A 310 33.22 -31.13 56.86
C GLU A 310 32.14 -30.12 57.29
N ALA A 311 32.18 -29.65 58.54
CA ALA A 311 31.18 -28.77 59.12
C ALA A 311 31.24 -27.32 58.59
N GLU A 312 32.39 -26.86 58.10
CA GLU A 312 32.58 -25.47 57.66
C GLU A 312 32.00 -25.23 56.25
N ARG A 313 32.01 -26.24 55.37
CA ARG A 313 31.50 -26.13 53.99
C ARG A 313 30.00 -25.85 53.90
N GLN A 314 29.18 -26.38 54.81
CA GLN A 314 27.73 -26.23 54.73
C GLN A 314 27.27 -24.78 54.99
N ARG A 315 27.95 -24.05 55.88
CA ARG A 315 27.56 -22.69 56.28
C ARG A 315 27.74 -21.63 55.19
N GLN A 316 28.57 -21.88 54.17
CA GLN A 316 28.79 -20.92 53.08
C GLN A 316 27.70 -20.97 51.99
N ALA A 317 26.93 -22.06 51.89
CA ALA A 317 25.89 -22.20 50.86
C ALA A 317 24.61 -21.40 51.19
N GLU A 318 24.25 -21.30 52.47
CA GLU A 318 22.99 -20.73 52.94
C GLU A 318 22.92 -19.20 52.76
N LEU A 319 24.03 -18.50 53.03
CA LEU A 319 24.15 -17.04 52.91
C LEU A 319 24.01 -16.51 51.47
N ALA A 320 24.16 -17.36 50.45
CA ALA A 320 24.01 -16.97 49.05
C ALA A 320 22.53 -16.90 48.60
N ALA A 321 21.65 -17.68 49.22
CA ALA A 321 20.26 -17.81 48.78
C ALA A 321 19.39 -16.59 49.16
N ILE A 322 19.65 -15.97 50.32
CA ILE A 322 18.78 -14.93 50.90
C ILE A 322 18.80 -13.64 50.07
N LYS A 323 19.97 -13.20 49.59
CA LYS A 323 20.10 -11.97 48.80
C LYS A 323 19.34 -11.98 47.46
N ALA A 324 19.14 -13.16 46.87
CA ALA A 324 18.46 -13.28 45.58
C ALA A 324 16.93 -13.09 45.66
N ALA A 325 16.36 -13.10 46.86
CA ALA A 325 14.92 -12.92 47.07
C ALA A 325 14.51 -11.43 47.17
N GLU A 326 15.37 -10.59 47.76
CA GLU A 326 15.04 -9.19 48.07
C GLU A 326 14.98 -8.31 46.81
N GLU A 327 15.93 -8.45 45.87
CA GLU A 327 15.96 -7.68 44.61
C GLU A 327 14.72 -7.91 43.71
N LYS A 328 13.96 -9.01 43.90
CA LYS A 328 12.74 -9.27 43.14
C LYS A 328 11.55 -8.45 43.63
N ALA A 329 11.39 -8.32 44.94
CA ALA A 329 10.23 -7.69 45.56
C ALA A 329 10.19 -6.16 45.41
N GLU A 330 11.35 -5.52 45.20
CA GLU A 330 11.43 -4.06 45.04
C GLU A 330 11.00 -3.60 43.63
N ARG A 331 11.26 -4.40 42.58
CA ARG A 331 10.86 -4.08 41.20
C ARG A 331 9.35 -4.09 41.01
N GLU A 332 8.66 -5.09 41.56
CA GLU A 332 7.20 -5.26 41.45
C GLU A 332 6.41 -4.09 42.07
N ARG A 333 7.04 -3.27 42.92
CA ARG A 333 6.44 -2.02 43.45
C ARG A 333 6.62 -0.80 42.55
N GLN A 334 7.72 -0.72 41.79
CA GLN A 334 8.02 0.46 40.96
C GLN A 334 7.17 0.49 39.67
N GLU A 335 6.75 -0.67 39.16
CA GLU A 335 5.89 -0.76 37.96
C GLU A 335 4.43 -0.33 38.24
N ALA A 336 3.96 -0.39 39.49
CA ALA A 336 2.59 -0.05 39.86
C ALA A 336 2.32 1.46 39.94
N GLU A 337 3.33 2.28 40.25
CA GLU A 337 3.17 3.73 40.40
C GLU A 337 3.19 4.47 39.05
N ALA A 338 3.95 3.96 38.08
CA ALA A 338 4.04 4.51 36.73
C ALA A 338 2.71 4.43 35.93
N ALA A 339 1.82 3.51 36.28
CA ALA A 339 0.54 3.32 35.58
C ALA A 339 -0.47 4.46 35.82
N ARG A 340 -0.45 5.09 37.01
CA ARG A 340 -1.49 6.06 37.42
C ARG A 340 -1.36 7.47 36.88
N LEU A 341 -0.30 7.78 36.13
CA LEU A 341 -0.06 9.10 35.52
C LEU A 341 -0.20 9.11 33.98
N ALA A 342 -0.43 7.95 33.36
CA ALA A 342 -0.63 7.83 31.91
C ALA A 342 -2.11 7.96 31.47
N GLU A 343 -3.05 7.99 32.43
CA GLU A 343 -4.49 7.91 32.18
C GLU A 343 -5.13 9.28 31.89
N GLU A 344 -4.50 10.38 32.31
CA GLU A 344 -5.07 11.74 32.25
C GLU A 344 -4.82 12.46 30.89
N GLU A 345 -3.79 12.09 30.12
CA GLU A 345 -3.57 12.65 28.76
C GLU A 345 -4.33 11.90 27.65
N ALA A 346 -4.79 10.67 27.90
CA ALA A 346 -5.42 9.81 26.89
C ALA A 346 -6.81 10.29 26.40
N GLN A 347 -7.46 11.20 27.12
CA GLN A 347 -8.84 11.65 26.85
C GLN A 347 -8.95 12.93 25.97
N ARG A 348 -7.85 13.43 25.38
CA ARG A 348 -7.87 14.68 24.57
C ARG A 348 -7.60 14.52 23.07
N GLN A 349 -7.56 13.30 22.54
CA GLN A 349 -7.38 13.04 21.09
C GLN A 349 -8.33 11.93 20.60
N ALA A 350 -9.63 12.04 20.95
CA ALA A 350 -10.67 11.07 20.60
C ALA A 350 -11.94 11.70 19.96
N GLU A 351 -11.90 12.97 19.53
CA GLU A 351 -13.04 13.68 18.92
C GLU A 351 -12.75 14.21 17.49
N GLU A 352 -12.01 13.47 16.64
CA GLU A 352 -11.84 13.88 15.23
C GLU A 352 -11.65 12.69 14.25
N ALA A 353 -12.54 11.69 14.29
CA ALA A 353 -12.46 10.50 13.41
C ALA A 353 -13.82 9.86 13.04
N ALA A 354 -14.90 10.65 12.89
CA ALA A 354 -16.26 10.12 12.70
C ALA A 354 -17.14 10.80 11.63
N ASN A 355 -16.56 11.44 10.59
CA ASN A 355 -17.31 11.67 9.34
C ASN A 355 -16.38 11.73 8.12
N ALA A 356 -16.61 10.82 7.17
CA ALA A 356 -15.98 10.84 5.85
C ALA A 356 -16.97 10.27 4.82
N GLN A 357 -17.79 11.15 4.25
CA GLN A 357 -18.69 10.82 3.15
C GLN A 357 -17.92 10.21 1.96
N PRO A 358 -18.54 9.32 1.16
CA PRO A 358 -17.84 8.59 0.11
C PRO A 358 -17.43 9.54 -1.03
N ILE A 359 -16.13 9.89 -1.08
CA ILE A 359 -15.55 10.54 -2.25
C ILE A 359 -15.68 9.60 -3.45
N GLU A 360 -16.35 10.09 -4.50
CA GLU A 360 -16.59 9.32 -5.72
C GLU A 360 -15.26 8.95 -6.38
N GLN A 361 -14.99 7.64 -6.49
CA GLN A 361 -13.76 7.15 -7.12
C GLN A 361 -13.85 7.34 -8.63
N GLU A 362 -13.25 8.42 -9.14
CA GLU A 362 -12.86 8.51 -10.54
C GLU A 362 -12.07 7.24 -10.91
N LYS A 363 -12.59 6.47 -11.86
CA LYS A 363 -11.88 5.30 -12.38
C LYS A 363 -10.62 5.79 -13.08
N PRO A 364 -9.40 5.46 -12.62
CA PRO A 364 -8.21 5.76 -13.39
C PRO A 364 -8.34 5.07 -14.74
N LYS A 365 -7.99 5.79 -15.81
CA LYS A 365 -7.78 5.18 -17.14
C LYS A 365 -6.76 4.04 -16.96
N LYS A 366 -6.85 2.99 -17.78
CA LYS A 366 -5.97 1.82 -17.69
C LYS A 366 -4.53 2.14 -18.11
N GLU A 367 -3.82 2.89 -17.28
CA GLU A 367 -2.37 3.04 -17.34
C GLU A 367 -1.70 1.67 -17.17
N GLY A 368 -0.70 1.40 -18.01
CA GLY A 368 0.04 0.15 -18.01
C GLY A 368 0.81 -0.06 -16.70
N PHE A 369 1.01 -1.33 -16.35
CA PHE A 369 1.72 -1.76 -15.13
C PHE A 369 3.03 -0.98 -14.88
N PHE A 370 3.88 -0.88 -15.89
CA PHE A 370 5.17 -0.19 -15.81
C PHE A 370 5.04 1.32 -15.53
N SER A 371 3.98 1.98 -16.02
CA SER A 371 3.69 3.39 -15.70
C SER A 371 3.45 3.58 -14.20
N ARG A 372 2.68 2.68 -13.58
CA ARG A 372 2.41 2.73 -12.13
C ARG A 372 3.66 2.46 -11.31
N LEU A 373 4.51 1.51 -11.72
CA LEU A 373 5.77 1.22 -11.05
C LEU A 373 6.76 2.40 -11.13
N LYS A 374 6.92 3.01 -12.33
CA LYS A 374 7.68 4.28 -12.48
C LYS A 374 7.13 5.38 -11.57
N LYS A 375 5.79 5.55 -11.52
CA LYS A 375 5.09 6.59 -10.76
C LYS A 375 5.22 6.42 -9.24
N GLY A 376 5.11 5.20 -8.73
CA GLY A 376 5.37 4.89 -7.32
C GLY A 376 6.83 5.17 -6.96
N LEU A 377 7.78 4.64 -7.74
CA LEU A 377 9.20 4.84 -7.46
C LEU A 377 9.71 6.27 -7.70
N LEU A 378 8.88 7.22 -8.15
CA LEU A 378 9.26 8.58 -8.55
C LEU A 378 10.18 9.29 -7.54
N LYS A 379 9.82 9.30 -6.26
CA LYS A 379 10.62 9.93 -5.19
C LYS A 379 11.95 9.22 -4.94
N THR A 380 12.00 7.90 -5.10
CA THR A 380 13.24 7.11 -4.94
C THR A 380 14.14 7.23 -6.19
N ARG A 381 13.56 7.31 -7.39
CA ARG A 381 14.25 7.55 -8.67
C ARG A 381 15.05 8.85 -8.66
N GLN A 382 14.52 9.90 -8.01
CA GLN A 382 15.18 11.21 -7.86
C GLN A 382 16.50 11.16 -7.10
N ASN A 383 16.64 10.26 -6.11
CA ASN A 383 17.89 10.07 -5.35
C ASN A 383 18.76 8.94 -5.93
N LEU A 384 18.16 7.97 -6.61
CA LEU A 384 18.86 6.85 -7.26
C LEU A 384 18.81 6.99 -8.79
N GLY A 385 18.10 6.08 -9.47
CA GLY A 385 18.38 5.72 -10.87
C GLY A 385 18.26 6.84 -11.91
N SER A 386 17.39 7.84 -11.75
CA SER A 386 17.40 9.02 -12.63
C SER A 386 18.22 10.19 -12.08
N GLY A 387 18.35 10.31 -10.76
CA GLY A 387 19.23 11.30 -10.12
C GLY A 387 20.71 11.16 -10.51
N PHE A 388 21.21 9.92 -10.55
CA PHE A 388 22.59 9.61 -10.95
C PHE A 388 22.96 10.09 -12.37
N LEU A 389 21.99 10.29 -13.27
CA LEU A 389 22.27 10.85 -14.61
C LEU A 389 22.74 12.31 -14.55
N GLY A 390 22.39 13.05 -13.49
CA GLY A 390 22.94 14.38 -13.22
C GLY A 390 24.38 14.30 -12.70
N LEU A 391 24.63 13.36 -11.78
CA LEU A 391 25.93 13.11 -11.13
C LEU A 391 27.03 12.82 -12.16
N PHE A 392 26.78 11.87 -13.07
CA PHE A 392 27.77 11.40 -14.05
C PHE A 392 27.99 12.34 -15.25
N LYS A 393 27.19 13.40 -15.41
CA LYS A 393 27.16 14.20 -16.65
C LYS A 393 28.38 15.13 -16.78
N GLY A 394 29.40 14.65 -17.49
CA GLY A 394 30.60 15.44 -17.83
C GLY A 394 31.66 15.46 -16.72
N LYS A 395 31.47 14.71 -15.63
CA LYS A 395 32.53 14.40 -14.66
C LYS A 395 33.49 13.36 -15.24
N LYS A 396 34.69 13.29 -14.68
CA LYS A 396 35.63 12.20 -14.92
C LYS A 396 35.36 11.08 -13.92
N ILE A 397 36.00 9.93 -14.11
CA ILE A 397 36.07 8.90 -13.08
C ILE A 397 37.34 9.17 -12.26
N ASP A 398 37.14 9.74 -11.09
CA ASP A 398 38.10 10.08 -10.05
C ASP A 398 37.49 9.80 -8.67
N ASP A 399 38.31 9.88 -7.61
CA ASP A 399 37.89 9.51 -6.25
C ASP A 399 36.73 10.40 -5.75
N ASP A 400 36.76 11.70 -6.06
CA ASP A 400 35.67 12.66 -5.80
C ASP A 400 34.30 12.19 -6.33
N LEU A 401 34.26 11.53 -7.50
CA LEU A 401 33.02 10.98 -8.06
C LEU A 401 32.50 9.76 -7.27
N PHE A 402 33.40 8.94 -6.72
CA PHE A 402 33.01 7.78 -5.90
C PHE A 402 32.51 8.21 -4.52
N ASP A 403 33.15 9.22 -3.90
CA ASP A 403 32.69 9.81 -2.63
C ASP A 403 31.27 10.42 -2.77
N GLU A 404 31.01 11.20 -3.83
CA GLU A 404 29.66 11.72 -4.09
C GLU A 404 28.64 10.60 -4.38
N LEU A 405 29.05 9.51 -5.04
CA LEU A 405 28.18 8.36 -5.32
C LEU A 405 27.85 7.57 -4.04
N GLU A 406 28.82 7.41 -3.12
CA GLU A 406 28.59 6.84 -1.79
C GLU A 406 27.58 7.70 -1.01
N GLU A 407 27.76 9.04 -0.99
CA GLU A 407 26.83 9.93 -0.31
C GLU A 407 25.39 9.78 -0.83
N GLN A 408 25.18 9.77 -2.15
CA GLN A 408 23.84 9.60 -2.74
C GLN A 408 23.22 8.24 -2.43
N LEU A 409 24.00 7.15 -2.48
CA LEU A 409 23.53 5.80 -2.11
C LEU A 409 23.12 5.74 -0.62
N LEU A 410 23.87 6.39 0.26
CA LEU A 410 23.55 6.48 1.70
C LEU A 410 22.29 7.33 1.95
N ILE A 411 22.15 8.49 1.29
CA ILE A 411 20.95 9.36 1.35
C ILE A 411 19.69 8.61 0.89
N ALA A 412 19.82 7.72 -0.11
CA ALA A 412 18.74 6.88 -0.61
C ALA A 412 18.39 5.67 0.27
N ASP A 413 19.02 5.52 1.44
CA ASP A 413 18.82 4.41 2.39
C ASP A 413 19.32 3.03 1.89
N VAL A 414 20.32 2.97 0.98
CA VAL A 414 20.95 1.71 0.56
C VAL A 414 21.74 1.03 1.69
N GLY A 415 22.26 1.80 2.66
CA GLY A 415 22.91 1.30 3.86
C GLY A 415 24.40 0.97 3.67
N VAL A 416 25.20 1.23 4.72
CA VAL A 416 26.67 1.35 4.63
C VAL A 416 27.38 0.15 4.00
N GLU A 417 27.09 -1.07 4.43
CA GLU A 417 27.81 -2.25 3.93
C GLU A 417 27.47 -2.56 2.46
N THR A 418 26.21 -2.40 2.07
CA THR A 418 25.76 -2.61 0.68
C THR A 418 26.24 -1.47 -0.23
N THR A 419 26.26 -0.22 0.24
CA THR A 419 26.88 0.91 -0.48
C THR A 419 28.37 0.65 -0.70
N ARG A 420 29.14 0.32 0.36
CA ARG A 420 30.57 0.00 0.24
C ARG A 420 30.82 -1.09 -0.78
N LYS A 421 30.06 -2.19 -0.73
CA LYS A 421 30.15 -3.30 -1.70
C LYS A 421 29.92 -2.85 -3.14
N ILE A 422 28.94 -1.97 -3.39
CA ILE A 422 28.68 -1.37 -4.71
C ILE A 422 29.87 -0.51 -5.16
N ILE A 423 30.38 0.37 -4.28
CA ILE A 423 31.53 1.25 -4.59
C ILE A 423 32.79 0.44 -4.86
N ASP A 424 33.16 -0.50 -3.99
CA ASP A 424 34.34 -1.38 -4.15
C ASP A 424 34.32 -2.10 -5.51
N ASN A 425 33.18 -2.68 -5.89
CA ASN A 425 33.00 -3.35 -7.18
C ASN A 425 33.15 -2.38 -8.36
N LEU A 426 32.52 -1.19 -8.29
CA LEU A 426 32.58 -0.18 -9.35
C LEU A 426 33.99 0.40 -9.53
N THR A 427 34.67 0.73 -8.44
CA THR A 427 36.06 1.21 -8.43
C THR A 427 37.00 0.13 -9.00
N HIS A 428 36.79 -1.14 -8.64
CA HIS A 428 37.54 -2.26 -9.20
C HIS A 428 37.34 -2.40 -10.73
N HIS A 429 36.11 -2.29 -11.24
CA HIS A 429 35.84 -2.31 -12.69
C HIS A 429 36.41 -1.08 -13.42
N ALA A 430 36.34 0.12 -12.82
CA ALA A 430 36.98 1.32 -13.36
C ALA A 430 38.51 1.15 -13.47
N SER A 431 39.15 0.65 -12.42
CA SER A 431 40.62 0.46 -12.35
C SER A 431 41.17 -0.44 -13.47
N ARG A 432 40.37 -1.40 -13.94
CA ARG A 432 40.70 -2.33 -15.03
C ARG A 432 40.66 -1.70 -16.43
N LYS A 433 40.25 -0.43 -16.55
CA LYS A 433 40.05 0.30 -17.82
C LYS A 433 38.94 -0.28 -18.70
N GLU A 434 38.00 -1.01 -18.07
CA GLU A 434 36.80 -1.52 -18.73
C GLU A 434 35.80 -0.37 -19.01
N LEU A 435 35.83 0.66 -18.16
CA LEU A 435 35.05 1.90 -18.29
C LEU A 435 35.92 3.02 -18.90
N LYS A 436 35.34 3.84 -19.79
CA LYS A 436 36.02 4.95 -20.49
C LYS A 436 35.49 6.33 -20.15
N ASP A 437 34.28 6.39 -19.61
CA ASP A 437 33.51 7.58 -19.32
C ASP A 437 32.49 7.26 -18.21
N ALA A 438 31.94 8.31 -17.60
CA ALA A 438 30.99 8.17 -16.49
C ALA A 438 29.60 7.66 -16.94
N GLU A 439 29.25 7.69 -18.23
CA GLU A 439 28.02 7.08 -18.74
C GLU A 439 28.12 5.53 -18.76
N ALA A 440 29.31 4.98 -19.04
CA ALA A 440 29.58 3.56 -18.85
C ALA A 440 29.51 3.14 -17.37
N LEU A 441 29.97 3.99 -16.44
CA LEU A 441 29.89 3.75 -15.00
C LEU A 441 28.43 3.69 -14.51
N TYR A 442 27.54 4.55 -15.02
CA TYR A 442 26.10 4.46 -14.78
C TYR A 442 25.51 3.12 -15.24
N GLY A 443 25.95 2.61 -16.41
CA GLY A 443 25.57 1.29 -16.90
C GLY A 443 26.00 0.16 -15.97
N LYS A 444 27.22 0.24 -15.43
CA LYS A 444 27.74 -0.77 -14.49
C LYS A 444 27.08 -0.69 -13.12
N LEU A 445 26.77 0.50 -12.60
CA LEU A 445 25.99 0.69 -11.38
C LEU A 445 24.61 0.03 -11.47
N ARG A 446 23.94 0.15 -12.63
CA ARG A 446 22.67 -0.56 -12.87
C ARG A 446 22.85 -2.09 -12.81
N GLU A 447 23.93 -2.62 -13.38
CA GLU A 447 24.23 -4.06 -13.36
C GLU A 447 24.46 -4.57 -11.93
N GLU A 448 25.34 -3.93 -11.15
CA GLU A 448 25.62 -4.30 -9.74
C GLU A 448 24.34 -4.28 -8.87
N MET A 449 23.51 -3.25 -9.02
CA MET A 449 22.25 -3.15 -8.28
C MET A 449 21.22 -4.20 -8.75
N SER A 450 21.25 -4.59 -10.02
CA SER A 450 20.40 -5.65 -10.58
C SER A 450 20.82 -7.03 -10.08
N ASP A 451 22.12 -7.31 -10.03
CA ASP A 451 22.68 -8.57 -9.53
C ASP A 451 22.27 -8.80 -8.07
N ILE A 452 22.37 -7.76 -7.21
CA ILE A 452 21.88 -7.81 -5.82
C ILE A 452 20.42 -8.27 -5.76
N LEU A 453 19.52 -7.62 -6.50
CA LEU A 453 18.08 -7.93 -6.48
C LEU A 453 17.74 -9.29 -7.13
N SER A 454 18.52 -9.73 -8.12
CA SER A 454 18.31 -11.02 -8.80
C SER A 454 18.38 -12.21 -7.83
N THR A 455 19.20 -12.10 -6.77
CA THR A 455 19.35 -13.16 -5.76
C THR A 455 18.05 -13.45 -4.99
N VAL A 456 17.18 -12.44 -4.84
CA VAL A 456 15.94 -12.49 -4.04
C VAL A 456 14.66 -12.49 -4.88
N ASP A 457 14.75 -12.41 -6.20
CA ASP A 457 13.59 -12.61 -7.10
C ASP A 457 13.18 -14.10 -7.13
N LYS A 458 12.32 -14.48 -6.18
CA LYS A 458 11.65 -15.79 -6.14
C LYS A 458 10.19 -15.59 -5.73
N PRO A 459 9.24 -15.48 -6.69
CA PRO A 459 7.82 -15.33 -6.39
C PRO A 459 7.28 -16.42 -5.45
N LEU A 460 6.24 -16.09 -4.67
CA LEU A 460 5.58 -17.06 -3.81
C LEU A 460 4.68 -17.98 -4.66
N VAL A 461 4.92 -19.30 -4.56
CA VAL A 461 4.17 -20.33 -5.30
C VAL A 461 3.35 -21.16 -4.31
N ILE A 462 2.03 -21.20 -4.53
CA ILE A 462 1.06 -21.87 -3.67
C ILE A 462 0.73 -23.25 -4.28
N GLU A 463 1.54 -24.25 -3.96
CA GLU A 463 1.44 -25.61 -4.50
C GLU A 463 1.66 -26.70 -3.45
N GLY A 464 1.26 -27.94 -3.77
CA GLY A 464 1.55 -29.16 -3.00
C GLY A 464 0.87 -29.30 -1.63
N LYS A 465 0.16 -28.27 -1.16
CA LYS A 465 -0.36 -28.15 0.21
C LYS A 465 -1.78 -27.60 0.24
N LYS A 466 -2.58 -28.07 1.21
CA LYS A 466 -4.00 -27.70 1.36
C LYS A 466 -4.46 -27.82 2.83
N PRO A 467 -4.54 -26.71 3.59
CA PRO A 467 -4.17 -25.36 3.19
C PRO A 467 -2.65 -25.19 3.04
N TYR A 468 -2.23 -24.35 2.08
CA TYR A 468 -0.96 -23.65 2.19
C TYR A 468 -1.09 -22.61 3.32
N VAL A 469 -0.11 -22.52 4.21
CA VAL A 469 -0.21 -21.71 5.44
C VAL A 469 0.82 -20.58 5.40
N ILE A 470 0.35 -19.34 5.32
CA ILE A 470 1.17 -18.12 5.36
C ILE A 470 1.03 -17.48 6.75
N LEU A 471 2.14 -17.37 7.47
CA LEU A 471 2.23 -16.63 8.72
C LEU A 471 2.77 -15.22 8.44
N MET A 472 1.94 -14.20 8.68
CA MET A 472 2.28 -12.80 8.39
C MET A 472 2.84 -12.12 9.63
N VAL A 473 4.14 -11.81 9.61
CA VAL A 473 4.86 -11.20 10.73
C VAL A 473 5.33 -9.78 10.38
N GLY A 474 5.77 -9.03 11.38
CA GLY A 474 6.15 -7.62 11.26
C GLY A 474 5.42 -6.73 12.27
N VAL A 475 5.84 -5.48 12.37
CA VAL A 475 5.38 -4.56 13.42
C VAL A 475 4.00 -3.95 13.11
N ASN A 476 3.51 -3.08 13.98
CA ASN A 476 2.28 -2.33 13.73
C ASN A 476 2.52 -1.19 12.72
N GLY A 477 1.52 -0.84 11.90
CA GLY A 477 1.59 0.28 10.95
C GLY A 477 2.30 0.02 9.61
N VAL A 478 3.06 -1.09 9.47
CA VAL A 478 3.75 -1.48 8.21
C VAL A 478 2.85 -2.15 7.18
N GLY A 479 1.52 -2.09 7.34
CA GLY A 479 0.57 -2.60 6.35
C GLY A 479 0.37 -4.12 6.33
N LYS A 480 0.63 -4.86 7.43
CA LYS A 480 0.35 -6.31 7.52
C LYS A 480 -1.07 -6.67 7.09
N THR A 481 -2.07 -6.16 7.81
CA THR A 481 -3.50 -6.46 7.60
C THR A 481 -3.99 -6.01 6.22
N THR A 482 -3.45 -4.89 5.70
CA THR A 482 -3.66 -4.43 4.32
C THR A 482 -3.10 -5.43 3.31
N THR A 483 -1.89 -5.94 3.52
CA THR A 483 -1.24 -6.95 2.69
C THR A 483 -2.00 -8.28 2.71
N ILE A 484 -2.48 -8.70 3.88
CA ILE A 484 -3.37 -9.87 4.04
C ILE A 484 -4.61 -9.73 3.15
N GLY A 485 -5.28 -8.58 3.19
CA GLY A 485 -6.43 -8.33 2.33
C GLY A 485 -6.08 -8.40 0.84
N LYS A 486 -5.00 -7.74 0.41
CA LYS A 486 -4.56 -7.76 -0.99
C LYS A 486 -4.19 -9.16 -1.47
N LEU A 487 -3.43 -9.94 -0.69
CA LEU A 487 -3.09 -11.34 -0.97
C LEU A 487 -4.33 -12.24 -1.03
N ALA A 488 -5.24 -12.13 -0.05
CA ALA A 488 -6.47 -12.91 -0.01
C ALA A 488 -7.36 -12.62 -1.22
N ARG A 489 -7.44 -11.37 -1.67
CA ARG A 489 -8.18 -10.99 -2.87
C ARG A 489 -7.49 -11.44 -4.16
N GLN A 490 -6.15 -11.46 -4.20
CA GLN A 490 -5.38 -12.02 -5.31
C GLN A 490 -5.65 -13.54 -5.43
N TYR A 491 -5.49 -14.31 -4.35
CA TYR A 491 -5.72 -15.75 -4.41
C TYR A 491 -7.18 -16.10 -4.73
N GLN A 492 -8.16 -15.32 -4.27
CA GLN A 492 -9.55 -15.43 -4.75
C GLN A 492 -9.69 -15.22 -6.26
N SER A 493 -9.02 -14.23 -6.85
CA SER A 493 -9.10 -13.97 -8.30
C SER A 493 -8.36 -15.01 -9.14
N GLU A 494 -7.36 -15.68 -8.55
CA GLU A 494 -6.74 -16.91 -9.06
C GLU A 494 -7.61 -18.17 -8.85
N GLY A 495 -8.83 -18.04 -8.32
CA GLY A 495 -9.78 -19.14 -8.12
C GLY A 495 -9.53 -20.02 -6.89
N LYS A 496 -8.59 -19.64 -6.01
CA LYS A 496 -8.26 -20.37 -4.78
C LYS A 496 -9.23 -20.02 -3.65
N SER A 497 -9.61 -21.01 -2.85
CA SER A 497 -10.38 -20.80 -1.62
C SER A 497 -9.47 -20.33 -0.48
N VAL A 498 -9.83 -19.23 0.18
CA VAL A 498 -9.01 -18.55 1.20
C VAL A 498 -9.72 -18.54 2.55
N MET A 499 -8.95 -18.71 3.63
CA MET A 499 -9.33 -18.47 5.01
C MET A 499 -8.33 -17.53 5.70
N LEU A 500 -8.79 -16.77 6.69
CA LEU A 500 -7.98 -15.85 7.49
C LEU A 500 -8.00 -16.25 8.97
N ALA A 501 -6.91 -16.00 9.69
CA ALA A 501 -6.83 -16.15 11.15
C ALA A 501 -6.46 -14.81 11.82
N ALA A 502 -7.25 -14.38 12.80
CA ALA A 502 -7.09 -13.13 13.52
C ALA A 502 -6.15 -13.30 14.74
N GLY A 503 -4.85 -13.43 14.50
CA GLY A 503 -3.85 -13.65 15.56
C GLY A 503 -3.35 -12.40 16.30
N ASP A 504 -3.74 -11.17 15.91
CA ASP A 504 -3.49 -9.95 16.71
C ASP A 504 -4.57 -9.78 17.80
N THR A 505 -4.75 -10.82 18.63
CA THR A 505 -5.82 -10.93 19.64
C THR A 505 -5.75 -9.83 20.71
N PHE A 506 -4.58 -9.23 20.91
CA PHE A 506 -4.34 -8.09 21.79
C PHE A 506 -4.87 -6.76 21.25
N ARG A 507 -5.51 -6.73 20.07
CA ARG A 507 -6.11 -5.53 19.47
C ARG A 507 -7.51 -5.87 18.93
N ALA A 508 -8.55 -5.61 19.73
CA ALA A 508 -9.95 -5.83 19.35
C ALA A 508 -10.27 -5.26 17.96
N ALA A 509 -9.93 -3.99 17.71
CA ALA A 509 -10.11 -3.33 16.42
C ALA A 509 -9.32 -3.97 15.26
N ALA A 510 -8.25 -4.73 15.50
CA ALA A 510 -7.53 -5.46 14.45
C ALA A 510 -8.23 -6.77 14.09
N VAL A 511 -8.76 -7.47 15.11
CA VAL A 511 -9.62 -8.66 14.93
C VAL A 511 -10.88 -8.26 14.15
N GLU A 512 -11.55 -7.21 14.59
CA GLU A 512 -12.74 -6.64 13.95
C GLU A 512 -12.45 -6.16 12.52
N GLN A 513 -11.37 -5.39 12.30
CA GLN A 513 -10.97 -4.96 10.96
C GLN A 513 -10.78 -6.16 10.01
N LEU A 514 -10.16 -7.25 10.48
CA LEU A 514 -9.97 -8.45 9.68
C LEU A 514 -11.31 -9.20 9.44
N GLN A 515 -12.21 -9.25 10.43
CA GLN A 515 -13.54 -9.83 10.30
C GLN A 515 -14.41 -9.07 9.28
N VAL A 516 -14.52 -7.75 9.41
CA VAL A 516 -15.25 -6.87 8.47
C VAL A 516 -14.66 -6.96 7.06
N TRP A 517 -13.33 -7.01 6.94
CA TRP A 517 -12.67 -7.20 5.64
C TRP A 517 -12.99 -8.57 5.03
N GLY A 518 -13.01 -9.62 5.85
CA GLY A 518 -13.39 -10.97 5.46
C GLY A 518 -14.83 -11.07 4.99
N GLU A 519 -15.79 -10.53 5.75
CA GLU A 519 -17.22 -10.50 5.39
C GLU A 519 -17.44 -9.78 4.06
N ARG A 520 -16.87 -8.57 3.91
CA ARG A 520 -16.97 -7.76 2.68
C ARG A 520 -16.45 -8.48 1.44
N ASN A 521 -15.51 -9.41 1.60
CA ASN A 521 -14.93 -10.23 0.52
C ASN A 521 -15.43 -11.67 0.48
N LYS A 522 -16.39 -12.05 1.36
CA LYS A 522 -16.94 -13.41 1.51
C LYS A 522 -15.89 -14.48 1.83
N ILE A 523 -14.98 -14.15 2.75
CA ILE A 523 -13.88 -15.01 3.22
C ILE A 523 -14.15 -15.43 4.67
N SER A 524 -13.93 -16.70 4.99
CA SER A 524 -14.00 -17.17 6.39
C SER A 524 -12.86 -16.58 7.20
N VAL A 525 -13.18 -15.91 8.31
CA VAL A 525 -12.21 -15.46 9.32
C VAL A 525 -12.40 -16.31 10.59
N VAL A 526 -11.31 -16.81 11.15
CA VAL A 526 -11.28 -17.49 12.44
C VAL A 526 -10.69 -16.54 13.48
N ALA A 527 -11.45 -16.31 14.54
CA ALA A 527 -11.13 -15.40 15.64
C ALA A 527 -11.67 -15.98 16.95
N GLN A 528 -11.12 -15.53 18.08
CA GLN A 528 -11.65 -15.76 19.42
C GLN A 528 -11.83 -14.38 20.11
N HIS A 529 -12.10 -14.36 21.42
CA HIS A 529 -12.24 -13.13 22.19
C HIS A 529 -10.92 -12.32 22.28
N THR A 530 -11.03 -11.01 22.52
CA THR A 530 -9.88 -10.13 22.77
C THR A 530 -9.03 -10.67 23.93
N GLY A 531 -7.72 -10.75 23.73
CA GLY A 531 -6.78 -11.32 24.72
C GLY A 531 -6.65 -12.86 24.69
N ALA A 532 -7.40 -13.57 23.84
CA ALA A 532 -7.20 -15.01 23.63
C ALA A 532 -5.77 -15.33 23.13
N ASP A 533 -5.30 -16.56 23.35
CA ASP A 533 -3.96 -16.99 22.93
C ASP A 533 -3.82 -17.04 21.39
N PRO A 534 -2.96 -16.22 20.76
CA PRO A 534 -2.75 -16.22 19.30
C PRO A 534 -2.44 -17.60 18.72
N ALA A 535 -1.64 -18.41 19.43
CA ALA A 535 -1.28 -19.74 18.97
C ALA A 535 -2.48 -20.70 18.94
N SER A 536 -3.45 -20.51 19.83
CA SER A 536 -4.69 -21.30 19.89
C SER A 536 -5.68 -20.87 18.80
N VAL A 537 -5.85 -19.55 18.56
CA VAL A 537 -6.67 -19.04 17.43
C VAL A 537 -6.18 -19.59 16.08
N ILE A 538 -4.86 -19.63 15.88
CA ILE A 538 -4.24 -20.09 14.64
C ILE A 538 -4.30 -21.63 14.52
N TYR A 539 -4.23 -22.37 15.63
CA TYR A 539 -4.46 -23.83 15.66
C TYR A 539 -5.87 -24.18 15.18
N ASP A 540 -6.89 -23.50 15.72
CA ASP A 540 -8.29 -23.64 15.29
C ASP A 540 -8.47 -23.25 13.82
N ALA A 541 -7.77 -22.22 13.36
CA ALA A 541 -7.82 -21.79 11.97
C ALA A 541 -7.24 -22.83 11.00
N ILE A 542 -6.15 -23.52 11.36
CA ILE A 542 -5.60 -24.63 10.57
C ILE A 542 -6.59 -25.80 10.52
N GLN A 543 -7.16 -26.22 11.66
CA GLN A 543 -8.18 -27.28 11.67
C GLN A 543 -9.42 -26.90 10.86
N SER A 544 -9.91 -25.66 10.97
CA SER A 544 -11.05 -25.13 10.20
C SER A 544 -10.74 -25.09 8.70
N ALA A 545 -9.54 -24.68 8.30
CA ALA A 545 -9.09 -24.67 6.92
C ALA A 545 -8.94 -26.08 6.33
N GLN A 546 -8.40 -27.03 7.09
CA GLN A 546 -8.35 -28.45 6.72
C GLN A 546 -9.76 -29.04 6.56
N ALA A 547 -10.63 -28.85 7.55
CA ALA A 547 -11.99 -29.41 7.56
C ALA A 547 -12.89 -28.83 6.45
N LYS A 548 -12.73 -27.55 6.08
CA LYS A 548 -13.45 -26.92 4.96
C LYS A 548 -12.75 -27.13 3.60
N GLY A 549 -11.57 -27.74 3.56
CA GLY A 549 -10.79 -27.92 2.34
C GLY A 549 -10.36 -26.60 1.69
N ALA A 550 -9.95 -25.60 2.49
CA ALA A 550 -9.42 -24.34 1.98
C ALA A 550 -8.03 -24.53 1.33
N ASP A 551 -7.75 -23.79 0.26
CA ASP A 551 -6.47 -23.84 -0.46
C ASP A 551 -5.37 -23.00 0.24
N VAL A 552 -5.75 -21.85 0.80
CA VAL A 552 -4.83 -20.93 1.49
C VAL A 552 -5.40 -20.52 2.85
N LEU A 553 -4.55 -20.57 3.88
CA LEU A 553 -4.78 -19.92 5.16
C LEU A 553 -3.73 -18.82 5.35
N ILE A 554 -4.18 -17.59 5.64
CA ILE A 554 -3.31 -16.47 5.99
C ILE A 554 -3.57 -16.07 7.44
N ALA A 555 -2.55 -16.13 8.30
CA ALA A 555 -2.63 -15.76 9.71
C ALA A 555 -1.97 -14.40 9.96
N ASP A 556 -2.71 -13.44 10.51
CA ASP A 556 -2.16 -12.18 11.06
C ASP A 556 -1.54 -12.45 12.45
N THR A 557 -0.66 -11.56 12.91
CA THR A 557 -0.06 -11.62 14.26
C THR A 557 0.05 -10.25 14.90
N ALA A 558 0.22 -10.21 16.23
CA ALA A 558 0.66 -9.02 16.92
C ALA A 558 1.95 -8.42 16.29
N GLY A 559 2.13 -7.11 16.42
CA GLY A 559 3.29 -6.36 15.92
C GLY A 559 3.84 -5.33 16.92
N ARG A 560 3.61 -5.57 18.22
CA ARG A 560 4.01 -4.67 19.34
C ARG A 560 5.52 -4.77 19.63
N LEU A 561 6.36 -4.17 18.77
CA LEU A 561 7.84 -4.30 18.83
C LEU A 561 8.45 -3.82 20.15
N GLN A 562 7.80 -2.93 20.91
CA GLN A 562 8.35 -2.43 22.18
C GLN A 562 8.73 -3.57 23.15
N ASN A 563 7.93 -4.64 23.20
CA ASN A 563 8.18 -5.80 24.07
C ASN A 563 8.82 -6.94 23.27
N LYS A 564 9.97 -6.66 22.61
CA LYS A 564 10.65 -7.55 21.65
C LYS A 564 10.69 -9.02 22.09
N ALA A 565 11.13 -9.29 23.32
CA ALA A 565 11.27 -10.64 23.85
C ALA A 565 9.93 -11.41 23.87
N HIS A 566 8.85 -10.79 24.38
CA HIS A 566 7.53 -11.41 24.42
C HIS A 566 7.01 -11.71 23.01
N LEU A 567 7.11 -10.74 22.10
CA LEU A 567 6.66 -10.90 20.72
C LEU A 567 7.40 -12.05 20.01
N MET A 568 8.72 -12.19 20.20
CA MET A 568 9.48 -13.28 19.58
C MET A 568 9.15 -14.66 20.18
N GLU A 569 8.92 -14.77 21.49
CA GLU A 569 8.49 -16.04 22.09
C GLU A 569 7.04 -16.41 21.74
N GLU A 570 6.16 -15.44 21.56
CA GLU A 570 4.79 -15.62 21.04
C GLU A 570 4.82 -16.17 19.60
N LEU A 571 5.63 -15.58 18.72
CA LEU A 571 5.80 -16.06 17.34
C LEU A 571 6.41 -17.47 17.28
N LYS A 572 7.43 -17.76 18.10
CA LYS A 572 7.97 -19.13 18.26
C LYS A 572 6.91 -20.11 18.79
N LYS A 573 6.05 -19.68 19.72
CA LYS A 573 4.92 -20.48 20.22
C LYS A 573 3.93 -20.79 19.10
N ILE A 574 3.55 -19.81 18.28
CA ILE A 574 2.68 -20.00 17.11
C ILE A 574 3.29 -21.04 16.16
N VAL A 575 4.53 -20.86 15.70
CA VAL A 575 5.19 -21.80 14.78
C VAL A 575 5.26 -23.23 15.37
N ARG A 576 5.63 -23.35 16.65
CA ARG A 576 5.66 -24.64 17.37
C ARG A 576 4.28 -25.30 17.51
N VAL A 577 3.20 -24.52 17.53
CA VAL A 577 1.82 -25.02 17.60
C VAL A 577 1.29 -25.41 16.23
N MET A 578 1.61 -24.65 15.16
CA MET A 578 1.32 -25.04 13.77
C MET A 578 1.92 -26.42 13.44
N LYS A 579 3.17 -26.65 13.86
CA LYS A 579 3.89 -27.93 13.63
C LYS A 579 3.30 -29.16 14.31
N LYS A 580 2.27 -29.02 15.14
CA LYS A 580 1.48 -30.14 15.67
C LYS A 580 0.42 -30.66 14.68
N LEU A 581 0.02 -29.85 13.71
CA LEU A 581 -1.01 -30.17 12.71
C LEU A 581 -0.43 -30.46 11.32
N ASP A 582 0.66 -29.78 10.95
CA ASP A 582 1.50 -30.09 9.78
C ASP A 582 2.94 -29.70 10.12
N GLU A 583 3.87 -30.65 10.13
CA GLU A 583 5.29 -30.45 10.49
C GLU A 583 5.99 -29.40 9.60
N SER A 584 5.48 -29.19 8.39
CA SER A 584 5.94 -28.20 7.42
C SER A 584 5.13 -26.90 7.39
N ALA A 585 4.15 -26.73 8.30
CA ALA A 585 3.53 -25.43 8.55
C ALA A 585 4.36 -24.60 9.58
N PRO A 586 4.42 -23.26 9.45
CA PRO A 586 3.95 -22.47 8.30
C PRO A 586 4.78 -22.74 7.05
N HIS A 587 4.10 -22.75 5.92
CA HIS A 587 4.69 -22.98 4.59
C HIS A 587 5.36 -21.72 4.03
N GLU A 588 4.97 -20.55 4.53
CA GLU A 588 5.67 -19.28 4.34
C GLU A 588 5.61 -18.47 5.65
N ILE A 589 6.75 -17.98 6.12
CA ILE A 589 6.83 -16.91 7.13
C ILE A 589 7.17 -15.62 6.40
N MET A 590 6.14 -14.79 6.20
CA MET A 590 6.17 -13.56 5.42
C MET A 590 6.34 -12.35 6.34
N LEU A 591 7.52 -11.73 6.34
CA LEU A 591 7.71 -10.45 7.02
C LEU A 591 7.18 -9.31 6.15
N THR A 592 6.28 -8.48 6.69
CA THR A 592 5.91 -7.21 6.06
C THR A 592 6.75 -6.08 6.62
N LEU A 593 7.33 -5.27 5.73
CA LEU A 593 8.17 -4.11 6.04
C LEU A 593 7.62 -2.84 5.37
N ASP A 594 8.09 -1.69 5.85
CA ASP A 594 7.71 -0.37 5.37
C ASP A 594 8.94 0.39 4.86
N ALA A 595 8.98 0.63 3.54
CA ALA A 595 10.09 1.29 2.87
C ALA A 595 10.27 2.77 3.27
N SER A 596 9.25 3.41 3.87
CA SER A 596 9.41 4.79 4.37
C SER A 596 10.29 4.85 5.63
N THR A 597 10.53 3.71 6.30
CA THR A 597 11.26 3.65 7.57
C THR A 597 12.79 3.54 7.42
N GLY A 598 13.31 3.34 6.20
CA GLY A 598 14.74 3.21 5.92
C GLY A 598 15.40 2.05 6.67
N GLN A 599 16.64 2.23 7.16
CA GLN A 599 17.39 1.22 7.92
C GLN A 599 16.63 0.56 9.10
N ASN A 600 15.57 1.17 9.61
CA ASN A 600 14.69 0.53 10.61
C ASN A 600 14.04 -0.77 10.08
N ALA A 601 13.78 -0.86 8.76
CA ALA A 601 13.29 -2.07 8.13
C ALA A 601 14.35 -3.19 8.11
N VAL A 602 15.63 -2.85 7.88
CA VAL A 602 16.77 -3.79 7.97
C VAL A 602 16.92 -4.33 9.40
N SER A 603 16.86 -3.43 10.40
CA SER A 603 16.89 -3.78 11.82
C SER A 603 15.74 -4.72 12.22
N GLN A 604 14.53 -4.47 11.72
CA GLN A 604 13.38 -5.37 11.89
C GLN A 604 13.60 -6.72 11.20
N ALA A 605 14.04 -6.73 9.93
CA ALA A 605 14.28 -7.95 9.16
C ALA A 605 15.22 -8.91 9.91
N LYS A 606 16.31 -8.38 10.47
CA LYS A 606 17.21 -9.15 11.33
C LYS A 606 16.50 -9.72 12.57
N ILE A 607 15.83 -8.89 13.35
CA ILE A 607 15.17 -9.30 14.60
C ILE A 607 14.13 -10.42 14.38
N PHE A 608 13.31 -10.31 13.33
CA PHE A 608 12.33 -11.36 13.01
C PHE A 608 12.98 -12.62 12.42
N ASN A 609 14.04 -12.49 11.61
CA ASN A 609 14.76 -13.63 11.06
C ASN A 609 15.48 -14.45 12.15
N ASP A 610 16.21 -13.77 13.03
CA ASP A 610 16.91 -14.37 14.18
C ASP A 610 15.95 -15.09 15.15
N ALA A 611 14.65 -14.74 15.14
CA ALA A 611 13.63 -15.27 16.03
C ALA A 611 12.84 -16.47 15.48
N VAL A 612 12.45 -16.46 14.20
CA VAL A 612 11.58 -17.49 13.61
C VAL A 612 12.04 -18.08 12.27
N GLY A 613 13.05 -17.49 11.62
CA GLY A 613 13.51 -17.88 10.28
C GLY A 613 12.51 -17.47 9.18
N LEU A 614 12.80 -16.38 8.47
CA LEU A 614 11.91 -15.86 7.44
C LEU A 614 12.10 -16.59 6.11
N THR A 615 11.01 -16.79 5.37
CA THR A 615 11.04 -17.42 4.04
C THR A 615 10.61 -16.46 2.92
N GLY A 616 9.98 -15.34 3.28
CA GLY A 616 9.61 -14.28 2.34
C GLY A 616 9.52 -12.90 3.00
N ILE A 617 9.71 -11.86 2.18
CA ILE A 617 9.53 -10.46 2.57
C ILE A 617 8.53 -9.79 1.64
N THR A 618 7.62 -8.98 2.20
CA THR A 618 6.80 -8.00 1.49
C THR A 618 7.24 -6.59 1.88
N LEU A 619 7.65 -5.76 0.93
CA LEU A 619 8.10 -4.39 1.18
C LEU A 619 7.04 -3.38 0.70
N THR A 620 6.43 -2.64 1.62
CA THR A 620 5.29 -1.73 1.36
C THR A 620 5.69 -0.26 1.31
N LYS A 621 4.77 0.61 0.85
CA LYS A 621 4.87 2.08 0.81
C LYS A 621 6.05 2.63 0.00
N LEU A 622 6.46 1.90 -1.04
CA LEU A 622 7.51 2.34 -1.96
C LEU A 622 7.10 3.59 -2.78
N ASP A 623 5.80 3.80 -2.94
CA ASP A 623 5.15 4.98 -3.53
C ASP A 623 5.26 6.25 -2.67
N GLY A 624 5.30 6.11 -1.35
CA GLY A 624 5.34 7.23 -0.42
C GLY A 624 6.71 7.90 -0.29
N THR A 625 7.80 7.22 -0.68
CA THR A 625 9.14 7.45 -0.09
C THR A 625 10.26 7.69 -1.11
N ALA A 626 11.26 8.49 -0.70
CA ALA A 626 12.56 8.59 -1.36
C ALA A 626 13.60 7.57 -0.84
N LYS A 627 13.28 6.86 0.25
CA LYS A 627 14.15 5.89 0.96
C LYS A 627 14.06 4.46 0.40
N GLY A 628 13.58 4.30 -0.84
CA GLY A 628 13.35 2.99 -1.45
C GLY A 628 14.64 2.19 -1.70
N GLY A 629 15.83 2.79 -1.56
CA GLY A 629 17.11 2.09 -1.61
C GLY A 629 17.28 1.01 -0.53
N VAL A 630 16.47 1.04 0.54
CA VAL A 630 16.44 0.01 1.58
C VAL A 630 16.18 -1.40 1.03
N ILE A 631 15.53 -1.53 -0.14
CA ILE A 631 15.32 -2.81 -0.81
C ILE A 631 16.63 -3.53 -1.14
N PHE A 632 17.67 -2.80 -1.52
CA PHE A 632 18.99 -3.35 -1.84
C PHE A 632 19.69 -3.84 -0.56
N SER A 633 19.62 -3.06 0.52
CA SER A 633 20.13 -3.42 1.85
C SER A 633 19.50 -4.72 2.38
N ILE A 634 18.18 -4.87 2.20
CA ILE A 634 17.44 -6.07 2.62
C ILE A 634 17.81 -7.28 1.75
N ALA A 635 17.92 -7.10 0.44
CA ALA A 635 18.31 -8.18 -0.47
C ALA A 635 19.72 -8.70 -0.17
N ASP A 636 20.68 -7.76 -0.06
CA ASP A 636 22.11 -8.03 0.10
C ASP A 636 22.47 -8.66 1.45
N GLN A 637 21.91 -8.14 2.56
CA GLN A 637 22.26 -8.60 3.90
C GLN A 637 21.62 -9.93 4.31
N PHE A 638 20.45 -10.29 3.75
CA PHE A 638 19.68 -11.45 4.21
C PHE A 638 19.48 -12.55 3.17
N GLY A 639 19.47 -12.25 1.86
CA GLY A 639 19.19 -13.23 0.81
C GLY A 639 17.80 -13.88 0.86
N ILE A 640 16.90 -13.40 1.74
CA ILE A 640 15.52 -13.88 1.86
C ILE A 640 14.74 -13.38 0.62
N PRO A 641 13.97 -14.25 -0.06
CA PRO A 641 13.13 -13.84 -1.18
C PRO A 641 12.25 -12.62 -0.88
N ILE A 642 12.38 -11.58 -1.68
CA ILE A 642 11.38 -10.51 -1.74
C ILE A 642 10.26 -11.07 -2.62
N ARG A 643 9.09 -11.27 -2.01
CA ARG A 643 7.94 -11.92 -2.64
C ARG A 643 7.02 -10.91 -3.30
N TYR A 644 6.79 -9.80 -2.61
CA TYR A 644 5.88 -8.74 -3.03
C TYR A 644 6.43 -7.35 -2.73
N ILE A 645 6.02 -6.39 -3.56
CA ILE A 645 6.22 -4.96 -3.34
C ILE A 645 4.86 -4.23 -3.35
N GLY A 646 4.69 -3.28 -2.43
CA GLY A 646 3.52 -2.42 -2.32
C GLY A 646 3.83 -1.00 -2.83
N ILE A 647 3.14 -0.59 -3.89
CA ILE A 647 3.36 0.66 -4.64
C ILE A 647 2.10 1.54 -4.71
N GLY A 648 1.25 1.46 -3.69
CA GLY A 648 -0.01 2.21 -3.60
C GLY A 648 -1.05 1.53 -2.72
N GLU A 649 -2.20 2.18 -2.56
CA GLU A 649 -3.30 1.71 -1.69
C GLU A 649 -4.23 0.69 -2.39
N GLY A 650 -4.37 0.75 -3.72
CA GLY A 650 -5.26 -0.11 -4.50
C GLY A 650 -4.92 -1.60 -4.39
N ILE A 651 -5.91 -2.48 -4.59
CA ILE A 651 -5.72 -3.93 -4.40
C ILE A 651 -4.65 -4.46 -5.35
N GLU A 652 -4.67 -3.98 -6.59
CA GLU A 652 -3.69 -4.29 -7.63
C GLU A 652 -2.35 -3.53 -7.49
N ASP A 653 -2.13 -2.77 -6.41
CA ASP A 653 -0.86 -2.09 -6.13
C ASP A 653 0.03 -2.88 -5.15
N LEU A 654 -0.42 -4.07 -4.71
CA LEU A 654 0.49 -5.13 -4.28
C LEU A 654 0.87 -5.96 -5.51
N ARG A 655 2.17 -6.16 -5.74
CA ARG A 655 2.71 -6.87 -6.91
C ARG A 655 3.69 -7.94 -6.50
N PRO A 656 3.67 -9.14 -7.11
CA PRO A 656 4.81 -10.05 -7.05
C PRO A 656 6.07 -9.30 -7.45
N PHE A 657 7.15 -9.48 -6.69
CA PHE A 657 8.41 -8.82 -6.97
C PHE A 657 9.05 -9.38 -8.25
N LYS A 658 9.66 -8.48 -9.03
CA LYS A 658 10.42 -8.75 -10.26
C LYS A 658 11.64 -7.84 -10.24
N ALA A 659 12.86 -8.40 -10.24
CA ALA A 659 14.09 -7.62 -10.18
C ALA A 659 14.25 -6.76 -11.43
N ASP A 660 14.07 -7.35 -12.61
CA ASP A 660 14.21 -6.66 -13.91
C ASP A 660 13.24 -5.47 -14.04
N ASP A 661 11.94 -5.69 -13.78
CA ASP A 661 10.92 -4.63 -13.82
C ASP A 661 11.23 -3.49 -12.84
N PHE A 662 11.70 -3.82 -11.63
CA PHE A 662 12.05 -2.85 -10.60
C PHE A 662 13.28 -2.03 -10.99
N ILE A 663 14.33 -2.67 -11.50
CA ILE A 663 15.54 -2.01 -11.99
C ILE A 663 15.24 -1.14 -13.20
N GLU A 664 14.46 -1.63 -14.17
CA GLU A 664 14.08 -0.82 -15.33
C GLU A 664 13.20 0.38 -14.91
N ALA A 665 12.27 0.19 -13.97
CA ALA A 665 11.46 1.29 -13.45
C ALA A 665 12.27 2.30 -12.63
N LEU A 666 13.34 1.86 -11.94
CA LEU A 666 14.23 2.74 -11.17
C LEU A 666 15.19 3.52 -12.08
N PHE A 667 15.75 2.88 -13.12
CA PHE A 667 16.76 3.47 -14.01
C PHE A 667 16.19 4.03 -15.33
N ALA A 668 14.89 3.88 -15.62
CA ALA A 668 14.28 4.52 -16.78
C ALA A 668 14.41 6.05 -16.71
N ARG A 669 14.74 6.69 -17.84
CA ARG A 669 14.78 8.15 -17.97
C ARG A 669 13.38 8.74 -17.77
N GLU A 670 13.32 10.04 -17.46
CA GLU A 670 12.09 10.82 -17.58
C GLU A 670 11.79 11.08 -19.07
N GLU A 671 10.51 11.24 -19.41
CA GLU A 671 9.99 11.49 -20.77
C GLU A 671 9.45 12.93 -20.86
#